data_AF-A0A814TF59-F1
#
_entry.id   AF-A0A814TF59-F1
#
_cell.length_a   1.000
_cell.length_b   1.000
_cell.length_c   1.000
_cell.angle_alpha   90.00
_cell.angle_beta   90.00
_cell.angle_gamma   90.00
#
_symmetry.space_group_name_H-M   'P 1'
#
loop_
_entity.id
_entity.type
_entity.pdbx_description
1 polymer ?
#
loop_
_entity_poly.entity_id
_entity_poly.type
_entity_poly.pdbx_seq_one_letter_code
_entity_poly.pdbx_strand_id
1 'polypeptide(L)'
;MYIYLCVLTVLIYSSNIFCQRSSPLQVEKDSAVYELLEKYHHYTELDRLLQQWTTTYPKISHVFSVGKSFTGRSLFVMHLTSPLAADVEKEQDDDQLLKPKFKWVANMHGDETIGREMMIGLIYYLLLNSQSNARVARLLSTTDIYIMPSMNPDGFENSMEGVCDSRSLRGRGNIKEVDLNRDFPSQYTPLKQWQNGTTADLFYGRQPETIAVMKWILKENFVLSGNLHGGSVVASYPYDETAAHKPDTYGEAPDDSLFRYLARTYSSKHLTMNKGDGCGEGFPEGITNGAKWYDVAGGMQDFNYLHSNAFEITMELSCCKYPPAQDGSLKKEWDNNKEALLAYMEMSHLGIKGFIRDAETQTGISGALIQVEGILHQVRSVQHGAYWRLLMPGSYNVTITAAGYVSQTKMNIKVTNENITNALRLDFHLQPIAHGSSSSSLTKDVSSTNDVYNLLSNFSEKLMSDSRETVLKTLIEPSSDFLYHDYDKMIAKLKELNSKYPNITSLYTIGKSNEQRDLWVMIVSDQPLIHEAGEPEVKYIGNVHGDESVGRECLILFIEYLCVNYGKNDYITQLVNNVRIHIMPTMNPDGFEYEYKQSIHAQGPGRLNANKIDLNRNFPKVQLEHLPDKNDIVVPKQDSENGGNRLDKLSNIEHHLEPEVRAVMHWSLIYPFVLSGNLHGGALVANYPFDNRISDSTSKESKSPDEQTFQMLARSYSHAHPNMHKGDACIKFNDGITNGAAWYVIDGGMQDWSYAYTSDMEVTIELGCVKYPKQTELKSYWDDNKGALLAYITQVVHGIRGFVYDAKTKIPLSGVIIHVHDIQHNVTTYRDGDFFRLLTAGVYDITAERIGYESETKQNILVGNQSSTYIEFKLKRKDSSAVSENKGPLSKFVDKTTSGIQTAYRQVKDFVLNRTLFLIISGVCALILASLFAMVVVYLKCCQGSTVRSRTGFQRYERLVQDENDLPVMTRQKNGRKNHVMASDSDDEDDQTLFSSNMKKSMIP
;
A
#
# COMPACT_ATOMS: atom_id res chain seq x y z
N MET A 1 74.29 14.76 -4.70
CA MET A 1 72.99 15.13 -4.06
C MET A 1 71.79 14.95 -4.99
N TYR A 2 71.65 15.69 -6.09
CA TYR A 2 70.39 15.70 -6.87
C TYR A 2 69.83 14.32 -7.30
N ILE A 3 70.66 13.38 -7.76
CA ILE A 3 70.22 12.01 -8.11
C ILE A 3 69.57 11.28 -6.90
N TYR A 4 70.08 11.51 -5.69
CA TYR A 4 69.54 10.92 -4.46
C TYR A 4 68.14 11.45 -4.12
N LEU A 5 67.84 12.72 -4.41
CA LEU A 5 66.50 13.28 -4.21
C LEU A 5 65.48 12.64 -5.17
N CYS A 6 65.83 12.50 -6.45
CA CYS A 6 64.94 11.91 -7.45
C CYS A 6 64.58 10.45 -7.12
N VAL A 7 65.55 9.64 -6.69
CA VAL A 7 65.32 8.25 -6.26
C VAL A 7 64.40 8.19 -5.03
N LEU A 8 64.58 9.08 -4.04
CA LEU A 8 63.67 9.16 -2.89
C LEU A 8 62.24 9.56 -3.28
N THR A 9 62.05 10.53 -4.17
CA THR A 9 60.69 10.92 -4.62
C THR A 9 59.97 9.82 -5.39
N VAL A 10 60.68 9.05 -6.23
CA VAL A 10 60.08 7.90 -6.94
C VAL A 10 59.74 6.77 -5.96
N LEU A 11 60.62 6.48 -4.99
CA LEU A 11 60.34 5.47 -3.96
C LEU A 11 59.13 5.84 -3.08
N ILE A 12 59.01 7.11 -2.67
CA ILE A 12 57.87 7.60 -1.88
C ILE A 12 56.55 7.53 -2.68
N TYR A 13 56.56 7.80 -3.98
CA TYR A 13 55.36 7.59 -4.80
C TYR A 13 55.02 6.10 -4.96
N SER A 14 56.01 5.22 -5.13
CA SER A 14 55.78 3.77 -5.25
C SER A 14 55.27 3.12 -3.97
N SER A 15 55.62 3.62 -2.79
CA SER A 15 55.18 3.05 -1.50
C SER A 15 53.80 3.49 -1.05
N ASN A 16 53.29 4.64 -1.52
CA ASN A 16 51.92 5.09 -1.25
C ASN A 16 50.84 4.28 -1.99
N ILE A 17 51.20 3.50 -3.01
CA ILE A 17 50.27 2.66 -3.78
C ILE A 17 49.98 1.32 -3.08
N PHE A 18 50.79 0.91 -2.09
CA PHE A 18 50.74 -0.44 -1.51
C PHE A 18 50.77 -0.51 0.04
N CYS A 19 50.21 0.47 0.75
CA CYS A 19 50.01 0.32 2.21
C CYS A 19 48.84 1.12 2.83
N GLN A 20 47.61 0.96 2.33
CA GLN A 20 46.43 1.19 3.16
C GLN A 20 46.24 0.02 4.14
N ARG A 21 47.00 0.03 5.24
CA ARG A 21 46.67 -0.77 6.43
C ARG A 21 45.78 0.06 7.35
N SER A 22 44.65 -0.51 7.75
CA SER A 22 43.72 0.05 8.73
C SER A 22 44.42 0.35 10.06
N SER A 23 43.92 1.37 10.78
CA SER A 23 44.42 1.70 12.11
C SER A 23 44.08 0.58 13.11
N PRO A 24 44.85 0.40 14.20
CA PRO A 24 44.59 -0.66 15.18
C PRO A 24 43.14 -0.64 15.73
N LEU A 25 42.63 0.57 16.01
CA LEU A 25 41.25 0.82 16.46
C LEU A 25 40.17 0.42 15.44
N GLN A 26 40.46 0.36 14.14
CA GLN A 26 39.52 -0.17 13.15
C GLN A 26 39.54 -1.70 13.12
N VAL A 27 40.72 -2.30 13.29
CA VAL A 27 40.87 -3.77 13.36
C VAL A 27 40.15 -4.34 14.59
N GLU A 28 40.25 -3.68 15.74
CA GLU A 28 39.50 -4.03 16.96
C GLU A 28 37.97 -3.89 16.79
N LYS A 29 37.50 -2.86 16.07
CA LYS A 29 36.07 -2.65 15.81
C LYS A 29 35.49 -3.66 14.82
N ASP A 30 36.24 -4.01 13.78
CA ASP A 30 35.82 -5.05 12.84
C ASP A 30 35.83 -6.44 13.54
N SER A 31 36.77 -6.70 14.47
CA SER A 31 36.78 -7.89 15.36
C SER A 31 35.46 -8.05 16.11
N ALA A 32 34.97 -6.98 16.75
CA ALA A 32 33.72 -7.02 17.52
C ALA A 32 32.48 -7.41 16.68
N VAL A 33 32.47 -7.12 15.37
CA VAL A 33 31.38 -7.57 14.47
C VAL A 33 31.56 -9.05 14.09
N TYR A 34 32.79 -9.54 13.92
CA TYR A 34 33.05 -10.97 13.74
C TYR A 34 32.75 -11.80 15.00
N GLU A 35 32.97 -11.25 16.19
CA GLU A 35 32.63 -11.86 17.50
C GLU A 35 31.12 -11.93 17.73
N LEU A 36 30.37 -10.94 17.24
CA LEU A 36 28.91 -10.99 17.18
C LEU A 36 28.45 -12.12 16.23
N LEU A 37 29.05 -12.20 15.03
CA LEU A 37 28.71 -13.15 13.98
C LEU A 37 29.34 -14.55 14.15
N GLU A 38 29.46 -15.04 15.39
CA GLU A 38 29.86 -16.44 15.68
C GLU A 38 28.67 -17.39 15.82
N LYS A 39 27.45 -16.86 15.89
CA LYS A 39 26.20 -17.62 16.03
C LYS A 39 25.01 -16.85 15.47
N TYR A 40 23.89 -17.54 15.32
CA TYR A 40 22.59 -16.92 15.09
C TYR A 40 21.99 -16.35 16.39
N HIS A 41 21.24 -15.26 16.27
CA HIS A 41 20.60 -14.59 17.41
C HIS A 41 19.11 -14.92 17.46
N HIS A 42 18.74 -15.80 18.40
CA HIS A 42 17.34 -16.07 18.71
C HIS A 42 16.61 -14.82 19.20
N TYR A 43 15.29 -14.77 19.03
CA TYR A 43 14.43 -13.62 19.24
C TYR A 43 14.66 -12.91 20.60
N THR A 44 14.84 -13.68 21.68
CA THR A 44 15.08 -13.11 23.02
C THR A 44 16.48 -12.53 23.23
N GLU A 45 17.43 -12.87 22.36
CA GLU A 45 18.77 -12.29 22.32
C GLU A 45 18.78 -11.04 21.43
N LEU A 46 18.09 -11.10 20.28
CA LEU A 46 17.88 -9.97 19.38
C LEU A 46 17.22 -8.78 20.10
N ASP A 47 16.13 -9.01 20.85
CA ASP A 47 15.49 -7.97 21.67
C ASP A 47 16.52 -7.32 22.62
N ARG A 48 17.21 -8.14 23.43
CA ARG A 48 18.23 -7.65 24.38
C ARG A 48 19.32 -6.81 23.70
N LEU A 49 19.82 -7.24 22.53
CA LEU A 49 20.82 -6.49 21.78
C LEU A 49 20.30 -5.12 21.33
N LEU A 50 19.10 -5.07 20.74
CA LEU A 50 18.51 -3.81 20.26
C LEU A 50 18.20 -2.83 21.42
N GLN A 51 17.71 -3.33 22.56
CA GLN A 51 17.50 -2.52 23.78
C GLN A 51 18.83 -2.03 24.36
N GLN A 52 19.85 -2.90 24.43
CA GLN A 52 21.18 -2.57 24.94
C GLN A 52 21.86 -1.51 24.05
N TRP A 53 21.77 -1.66 22.73
CA TRP A 53 22.32 -0.70 21.78
C TRP A 53 21.60 0.65 21.84
N THR A 54 20.26 0.66 21.94
CA THR A 54 19.49 1.90 22.17
C THR A 54 19.92 2.59 23.48
N THR A 55 20.19 1.81 24.54
CA THR A 55 20.70 2.32 25.82
C THR A 55 22.15 2.84 25.74
N THR A 56 22.97 2.25 24.86
CA THR A 56 24.40 2.59 24.70
C THR A 56 24.62 3.77 23.76
N TYR A 57 23.77 3.92 22.74
CA TYR A 57 23.86 4.94 21.68
C TYR A 57 22.58 5.78 21.54
N PRO A 58 22.01 6.34 22.63
CA PRO A 58 20.66 6.95 22.63
C PRO A 58 20.53 8.24 21.81
N LYS A 59 21.65 8.85 21.37
CA LYS A 59 21.65 10.03 20.49
C LYS A 59 21.51 9.70 18.99
N ILE A 60 21.72 8.44 18.60
CA ILE A 60 21.75 8.02 17.19
C ILE A 60 20.97 6.73 16.90
N SER A 61 20.30 6.14 17.90
CA SER A 61 19.60 4.87 17.75
C SER A 61 18.32 4.78 18.59
N HIS A 62 17.31 4.12 18.04
CA HIS A 62 16.01 3.92 18.68
C HIS A 62 15.32 2.66 18.15
N VAL A 63 15.20 1.62 18.98
CA VAL A 63 14.38 0.44 18.68
C VAL A 63 12.90 0.70 18.90
N PHE A 64 12.05 0.22 17.99
CA PHE A 64 10.60 0.18 18.16
C PHE A 64 10.02 -1.10 17.51
N SER A 65 8.72 -1.32 17.64
CA SER A 65 8.01 -2.40 16.94
C SER A 65 6.95 -1.83 16.01
N VAL A 66 6.86 -2.34 14.78
CA VAL A 66 5.81 -1.93 13.82
C VAL A 66 4.51 -2.71 13.98
N GLY A 67 4.56 -3.85 14.68
CA GLY A 67 3.42 -4.73 14.93
C GLY A 67 3.83 -5.94 15.74
N LYS A 68 3.18 -7.08 15.49
CA LYS A 68 3.50 -8.37 16.09
C LYS A 68 3.30 -9.51 15.10
N SER A 69 4.06 -10.58 15.27
CA SER A 69 3.81 -11.86 14.62
C SER A 69 2.54 -12.54 15.14
N PHE A 70 2.11 -13.63 14.50
CA PHE A 70 0.93 -14.38 14.93
C PHE A 70 1.04 -14.92 16.37
N THR A 71 2.22 -15.40 16.82
CA THR A 71 2.41 -15.80 18.24
C THR A 71 2.67 -14.62 19.19
N GLY A 72 2.67 -13.38 18.68
CA GLY A 72 2.78 -12.17 19.49
C GLY A 72 4.20 -11.65 19.73
N ARG A 73 5.21 -12.18 19.02
CA ARG A 73 6.58 -11.63 19.01
C ARG A 73 6.57 -10.25 18.34
N SER A 74 7.35 -9.30 18.85
CA SER A 74 7.46 -7.95 18.30
C SER A 74 8.22 -7.95 16.97
N LEU A 75 7.75 -7.16 16.01
CA LEU A 75 8.41 -6.95 14.71
C LEU A 75 9.33 -5.74 14.83
N PHE A 76 10.53 -5.99 15.35
CA PHE A 76 11.48 -4.94 15.74
C PHE A 76 12.11 -4.24 14.54
N VAL A 77 12.16 -2.92 14.63
CA VAL A 77 12.87 -2.03 13.72
C VAL A 77 13.84 -1.16 14.53
N MET A 78 15.09 -1.13 14.09
CA MET A 78 16.10 -0.20 14.61
C MET A 78 16.16 1.02 13.70
N HIS A 79 15.83 2.20 14.23
CA HIS A 79 16.02 3.48 13.54
C HIS A 79 17.39 4.07 13.91
N LEU A 80 18.15 4.51 12.90
CA LEU A 80 19.52 5.03 13.00
C LEU A 80 19.65 6.33 12.18
N THR A 81 19.91 7.45 12.85
CA THR A 81 20.09 8.79 12.24
C THR A 81 20.79 9.73 13.22
N SER A 82 21.35 10.85 12.76
CA SER A 82 22.06 11.83 13.57
C SER A 82 21.77 13.28 13.13
N PRO A 83 21.44 14.21 14.04
CA PRO A 83 21.03 13.98 15.43
C PRO A 83 19.61 13.40 15.49
N LEU A 84 19.32 12.51 16.46
CA LEU A 84 17.93 12.19 16.79
C LEU A 84 17.20 13.44 17.35
N ALA A 85 15.89 13.50 17.14
CA ALA A 85 15.04 14.68 17.32
C ALA A 85 14.87 15.20 18.78
N ALA A 86 15.71 14.80 19.72
CA ALA A 86 15.69 15.30 21.10
C ALA A 86 16.24 16.74 21.24
N ASP A 87 17.02 17.22 20.27
CA ASP A 87 17.55 18.59 20.22
C ASP A 87 16.64 19.53 19.37
N VAL A 88 15.38 19.16 19.10
CA VAL A 88 14.42 19.92 18.27
C VAL A 88 13.73 21.04 19.06
N GLU A 89 14.40 22.18 19.13
CA GLU A 89 13.76 23.51 19.25
C GLU A 89 13.79 24.27 17.90
N LYS A 90 14.11 23.58 16.79
CA LYS A 90 14.19 24.15 15.43
C LYS A 90 13.66 23.19 14.37
N GLU A 91 12.36 23.16 14.15
CA GLU A 91 11.68 22.49 13.02
C GLU A 91 11.91 23.21 11.66
N GLN A 92 13.09 23.80 11.47
CA GLN A 92 13.40 24.76 10.40
C GLN A 92 14.82 24.57 9.80
N ASP A 93 15.46 23.43 10.06
CA ASP A 93 16.63 23.00 9.28
C ASP A 93 16.15 22.20 8.05
N ASP A 94 16.12 22.88 6.90
CA ASP A 94 15.75 22.31 5.60
C ASP A 94 16.55 21.01 5.31
N ASP A 95 17.82 20.90 5.70
CA ASP A 95 18.64 19.73 5.40
C ASP A 95 18.23 18.48 6.22
N GLN A 96 17.70 18.65 7.44
CA GLN A 96 17.14 17.52 8.21
C GLN A 96 15.85 16.99 7.57
N LEU A 97 14.99 17.90 7.13
CA LEU A 97 13.72 17.59 6.46
C LEU A 97 13.90 16.95 5.07
N LEU A 98 15.13 16.95 4.53
CA LEU A 98 15.51 16.38 3.22
C LEU A 98 16.36 15.11 3.32
N LYS A 99 16.47 14.50 4.51
CA LYS A 99 17.04 13.17 4.66
C LYS A 99 16.12 12.14 3.99
N PRO A 100 16.55 11.45 2.91
CA PRO A 100 15.77 10.33 2.40
C PRO A 100 15.67 9.25 3.48
N LYS A 101 14.47 8.71 3.66
CA LYS A 101 14.24 7.53 4.48
C LYS A 101 14.57 6.28 3.69
N PHE A 102 15.45 5.46 4.26
CA PHE A 102 15.87 4.18 3.72
C PHE A 102 15.39 3.03 4.62
N LYS A 103 15.01 1.87 4.08
CA LYS A 103 14.86 0.65 4.90
C LYS A 103 15.55 -0.61 4.36
N TRP A 104 16.07 -1.41 5.29
CA TRP A 104 16.33 -2.83 5.07
C TRP A 104 15.25 -3.67 5.75
N VAL A 105 14.81 -4.73 5.08
CA VAL A 105 14.02 -5.82 5.66
C VAL A 105 14.71 -7.15 5.38
N ALA A 106 14.73 -8.06 6.34
CA ALA A 106 15.33 -9.37 6.16
C ALA A 106 14.46 -10.48 6.75
N ASN A 107 14.71 -11.73 6.33
CA ASN A 107 14.19 -12.93 6.99
C ASN A 107 12.65 -12.88 7.11
N MET A 108 11.98 -12.56 6.00
CA MET A 108 10.53 -12.73 5.83
C MET A 108 10.17 -14.17 5.47
N HIS A 109 11.07 -14.87 4.78
CA HIS A 109 11.16 -16.32 4.91
C HIS A 109 12.02 -16.63 6.14
N GLY A 110 11.48 -17.37 7.10
CA GLY A 110 12.16 -17.61 8.37
C GLY A 110 13.36 -18.56 8.25
N ASP A 111 13.37 -19.42 7.23
CA ASP A 111 14.46 -20.36 6.90
C ASP A 111 15.62 -19.71 6.13
N GLU A 112 15.46 -18.47 5.66
CA GLU A 112 16.48 -17.69 4.94
C GLU A 112 17.14 -16.71 5.93
N THR A 113 18.24 -17.15 6.54
CA THR A 113 18.73 -16.57 7.80
C THR A 113 19.98 -15.70 7.68
N ILE A 114 20.74 -15.78 6.58
CA ILE A 114 21.91 -14.92 6.37
C ILE A 114 21.51 -13.43 6.42
N GLY A 115 20.44 -13.03 5.76
CA GLY A 115 19.95 -11.64 5.77
C GLY A 115 19.68 -11.11 7.18
N ARG A 116 19.18 -11.95 8.10
CA ARG A 116 18.93 -11.58 9.51
C ARG A 116 20.20 -11.15 10.20
N GLU A 117 21.22 -12.00 10.16
CA GLU A 117 22.48 -11.74 10.85
C GLU A 117 23.28 -10.64 10.15
N MET A 118 23.16 -10.49 8.82
CA MET A 118 23.70 -9.33 8.10
C MET A 118 23.11 -8.01 8.61
N MET A 119 21.81 -7.98 8.96
CA MET A 119 21.18 -6.79 9.53
C MET A 119 21.59 -6.52 10.97
N ILE A 120 21.77 -7.56 11.79
CA ILE A 120 22.26 -7.45 13.16
C ILE A 120 23.71 -6.93 13.16
N GLY A 121 24.56 -7.48 12.29
CA GLY A 121 25.93 -7.02 12.04
C GLY A 121 25.99 -5.59 11.50
N LEU A 122 25.11 -5.22 10.55
CA LEU A 122 25.05 -3.87 9.98
C LEU A 122 24.66 -2.83 11.02
N ILE A 123 23.65 -3.08 11.86
CA ILE A 123 23.28 -2.20 12.97
C ILE A 123 24.51 -1.99 13.87
N TYR A 124 25.17 -3.06 14.32
CA TYR A 124 26.30 -2.93 15.23
C TYR A 124 27.50 -2.22 14.59
N TYR A 125 27.79 -2.51 13.31
CA TYR A 125 28.84 -1.84 12.55
C TYR A 125 28.59 -0.33 12.44
N LEU A 126 27.36 0.10 12.08
CA LEU A 126 27.00 1.51 11.97
C LEU A 126 27.15 2.23 13.33
N LEU A 127 26.73 1.59 14.43
CA LEU A 127 26.87 2.13 15.78
C LEU A 127 28.33 2.27 16.22
N LEU A 128 29.14 1.20 16.09
CA LEU A 128 30.56 1.19 16.42
C LEU A 128 31.36 2.25 15.64
N ASN A 129 31.00 2.46 14.37
CA ASN A 129 31.75 3.32 13.45
C ASN A 129 31.20 4.76 13.33
N SER A 130 30.04 5.04 13.94
CA SER A 130 29.32 6.33 13.91
C SER A 130 30.16 7.58 14.16
N GLN A 131 31.22 7.49 14.98
CA GLN A 131 32.12 8.60 15.32
C GLN A 131 33.52 8.48 14.71
N SER A 132 33.91 7.31 14.16
CA SER A 132 35.29 7.05 13.71
C SER A 132 35.44 6.82 12.21
N ASN A 133 34.36 6.52 11.49
CA ASN A 133 34.38 6.31 10.04
C ASN A 133 33.58 7.42 9.36
N ALA A 134 34.24 8.23 8.53
CA ALA A 134 33.63 9.38 7.86
C ALA A 134 32.46 9.01 6.92
N ARG A 135 32.46 7.81 6.32
CA ARG A 135 31.36 7.32 5.47
C ARG A 135 30.13 6.99 6.31
N VAL A 136 30.32 6.28 7.42
CA VAL A 136 29.24 5.91 8.35
C VAL A 136 28.66 7.15 9.03
N ALA A 137 29.52 8.05 9.52
CA ALA A 137 29.11 9.33 10.10
C ALA A 137 28.28 10.17 9.12
N ARG A 138 28.72 10.27 7.86
CA ARG A 138 27.98 10.93 6.77
C ARG A 138 26.65 10.25 6.48
N LEU A 139 26.61 8.92 6.39
CA LEU A 139 25.37 8.20 6.08
C LEU A 139 24.31 8.45 7.16
N LEU A 140 24.69 8.33 8.44
CA LEU A 140 23.82 8.63 9.59
C LEU A 140 23.41 10.12 9.67
N SER A 141 24.25 11.06 9.23
CA SER A 141 23.91 12.49 9.24
C SER A 141 23.11 12.96 8.01
N THR A 142 22.95 12.12 6.99
CA THR A 142 22.27 12.47 5.72
C THR A 142 21.06 11.58 5.39
N THR A 143 20.91 10.44 6.06
CA THR A 143 19.92 9.40 5.72
C THR A 143 19.24 8.94 7.01
N ASP A 144 17.92 8.82 7.00
CA ASP A 144 17.17 8.18 8.10
C ASP A 144 17.08 6.68 7.79
N ILE A 145 17.91 5.89 8.47
CA ILE A 145 18.10 4.47 8.18
C ILE A 145 17.22 3.64 9.11
N TYR A 146 16.38 2.77 8.56
CA TYR A 146 15.57 1.83 9.34
C TYR A 146 15.96 0.39 9.00
N ILE A 147 16.16 -0.46 9.99
CA ILE A 147 16.59 -1.85 9.78
C ILE A 147 15.66 -2.79 10.53
N MET A 148 15.01 -3.71 9.81
CA MET A 148 14.21 -4.82 10.35
C MET A 148 14.97 -6.14 10.13
N PRO A 149 15.63 -6.70 11.17
CA PRO A 149 16.40 -7.95 11.01
C PRO A 149 15.56 -9.20 10.78
N SER A 150 14.28 -9.19 11.17
CA SER A 150 13.37 -10.33 10.95
C SER A 150 11.93 -9.85 10.84
N MET A 151 11.36 -9.95 9.64
CA MET A 151 9.92 -9.80 9.42
C MET A 151 9.16 -11.04 9.90
N ASN A 152 9.78 -12.22 9.86
CA ASN A 152 9.18 -13.49 10.25
C ASN A 152 9.92 -14.16 11.43
N PRO A 153 9.85 -13.59 12.65
CA PRO A 153 10.48 -14.18 13.82
C PRO A 153 9.82 -15.50 14.25
N ASP A 154 8.63 -15.81 13.73
CA ASP A 154 7.91 -17.05 14.05
C ASP A 154 8.39 -18.22 13.20
N GLY A 155 8.61 -18.00 11.90
CA GLY A 155 9.23 -18.96 10.99
C GLY A 155 10.68 -19.23 11.36
N PHE A 156 11.46 -18.19 11.71
CA PHE A 156 12.85 -18.34 12.14
C PHE A 156 13.00 -19.26 13.36
N GLU A 157 12.18 -19.08 14.40
CA GLU A 157 12.21 -19.92 15.62
C GLU A 157 11.63 -21.33 15.40
N ASN A 158 11.11 -21.65 14.20
CA ASN A 158 10.68 -22.98 13.78
C ASN A 158 11.59 -23.59 12.68
N SER A 159 12.56 -22.82 12.18
CA SER A 159 13.58 -23.25 11.23
C SER A 159 14.71 -24.01 11.95
N MET A 160 15.62 -24.67 11.21
CA MET A 160 16.71 -25.44 11.79
C MET A 160 18.05 -25.13 11.10
N GLU A 161 19.06 -24.80 11.91
CA GLU A 161 20.43 -24.54 11.45
C GLU A 161 21.02 -25.78 10.73
N GLY A 162 21.73 -25.53 9.63
CA GLY A 162 22.28 -26.56 8.74
C GLY A 162 21.35 -27.02 7.62
N VAL A 163 20.09 -26.55 7.57
CA VAL A 163 19.15 -26.85 6.47
C VAL A 163 19.37 -25.86 5.33
N CYS A 164 20.01 -26.31 4.26
CA CYS A 164 20.29 -25.46 3.10
C CYS A 164 19.12 -25.28 2.12
N ASP A 165 18.09 -26.12 2.15
CA ASP A 165 16.98 -26.08 1.20
C ASP A 165 15.60 -26.22 1.85
N SER A 166 14.61 -25.54 1.28
CA SER A 166 13.24 -25.48 1.80
C SER A 166 12.38 -26.72 1.48
N ARG A 167 12.96 -27.93 1.26
CA ARG A 167 12.16 -29.11 0.84
C ARG A 167 11.10 -29.57 1.84
N SER A 168 11.20 -29.17 3.11
CA SER A 168 10.18 -29.38 4.13
C SER A 168 9.19 -28.20 4.29
N LEU A 169 9.47 -27.06 3.64
CA LEU A 169 8.86 -25.72 3.83
C LEU A 169 8.82 -25.20 5.28
N ARG A 170 9.34 -25.97 6.24
CA ARG A 170 9.25 -25.70 7.67
C ARG A 170 10.04 -24.45 8.04
N GLY A 171 9.33 -23.46 8.55
CA GLY A 171 9.92 -22.19 8.98
C GLY A 171 10.09 -21.17 7.86
N ARG A 172 9.84 -21.53 6.60
CA ARG A 172 9.77 -20.58 5.48
C ARG A 172 8.61 -19.60 5.68
N GLY A 173 7.39 -20.12 5.75
CA GLY A 173 6.21 -19.31 6.09
C GLY A 173 6.24 -18.84 7.54
N ASN A 174 5.25 -18.04 7.95
CA ASN A 174 5.05 -17.74 9.38
C ASN A 174 4.53 -18.98 10.14
N ILE A 175 4.07 -18.84 11.39
CA ILE A 175 3.53 -19.97 12.17
C ILE A 175 2.24 -20.59 11.60
N LYS A 176 1.65 -19.98 10.57
CA LYS A 176 0.52 -20.51 9.78
C LYS A 176 0.96 -21.14 8.45
N GLU A 177 2.28 -21.29 8.25
CA GLU A 177 2.89 -21.85 7.05
C GLU A 177 2.62 -21.03 5.77
N VAL A 178 2.12 -19.79 5.94
CA VAL A 178 1.89 -18.83 4.86
C VAL A 178 3.21 -18.17 4.47
N ASP A 179 3.57 -18.28 3.19
CA ASP A 179 4.68 -17.55 2.59
C ASP A 179 4.36 -16.05 2.55
N LEU A 180 5.06 -15.26 3.37
CA LEU A 180 4.80 -13.81 3.49
C LEU A 180 5.12 -13.04 2.21
N ASN A 181 5.96 -13.58 1.32
CA ASN A 181 6.28 -12.96 0.03
C ASN A 181 5.31 -13.43 -1.08
N ARG A 182 4.17 -14.03 -0.72
CA ARG A 182 2.97 -14.22 -1.55
C ARG A 182 1.72 -13.62 -0.90
N ASP A 183 1.90 -12.87 0.19
CA ASP A 183 0.83 -12.39 1.06
C ASP A 183 0.63 -10.86 0.98
N PHE A 184 1.41 -10.12 0.18
CA PHE A 184 1.14 -8.71 -0.15
C PHE A 184 0.07 -8.59 -1.26
N PRO A 185 -0.47 -7.38 -1.52
CA PRO A 185 -1.16 -7.08 -2.76
C PRO A 185 -0.29 -7.44 -3.98
N SER A 186 -0.90 -8.05 -4.98
CA SER A 186 -0.28 -8.36 -6.28
C SER A 186 -0.71 -7.31 -7.30
N GLN A 187 0.03 -7.19 -8.40
CA GLN A 187 -0.26 -6.21 -9.45
C GLN A 187 -1.51 -6.58 -10.27
N TYR A 188 -1.76 -7.87 -10.51
CA TYR A 188 -2.86 -8.35 -11.36
C TYR A 188 -3.90 -9.19 -10.60
N THR A 189 -3.63 -9.60 -9.35
CA THR A 189 -4.61 -10.25 -8.46
C THR A 189 -5.43 -9.19 -7.72
N PRO A 190 -6.77 -9.14 -7.89
CA PRO A 190 -7.62 -8.21 -7.16
C PRO A 190 -7.49 -8.39 -5.64
N LEU A 191 -7.59 -7.29 -4.89
CA LEU A 191 -7.61 -7.32 -3.43
C LEU A 191 -8.73 -8.24 -2.91
N LYS A 192 -8.38 -9.15 -2.00
CA LYS A 192 -9.34 -9.97 -1.24
C LYS A 192 -10.29 -9.03 -0.50
N GLN A 193 -11.59 -9.29 -0.54
CA GLN A 193 -12.57 -8.33 -0.04
C GLN A 193 -12.84 -8.58 1.45
N TRP A 194 -12.71 -7.54 2.30
CA TRP A 194 -13.08 -7.68 3.71
C TRP A 194 -14.53 -8.15 3.80
N GLN A 195 -14.74 -9.27 4.49
CA GLN A 195 -16.03 -9.95 4.62
C GLN A 195 -16.99 -9.17 5.54
N ASN A 196 -17.39 -7.98 5.09
CA ASN A 196 -18.53 -7.15 5.51
C ASN A 196 -18.84 -6.01 4.51
N GLY A 197 -18.20 -5.94 3.33
CA GLY A 197 -18.58 -5.01 2.26
C GLY A 197 -18.02 -3.59 2.41
N THR A 198 -16.79 -3.47 2.88
CA THR A 198 -16.14 -2.19 3.16
C THR A 198 -15.00 -1.94 2.16
N THR A 199 -14.53 -0.70 2.00
CA THR A 199 -13.53 -0.30 1.00
C THR A 199 -12.39 -1.31 0.91
N ALA A 200 -12.09 -1.81 -0.31
CA ALA A 200 -11.24 -2.97 -0.57
C ALA A 200 -9.97 -2.97 0.29
N ASP A 201 -10.02 -3.65 1.43
CA ASP A 201 -9.01 -3.47 2.45
C ASP A 201 -7.71 -4.11 1.99
N LEU A 202 -6.75 -3.23 1.71
CA LEU A 202 -5.38 -3.55 1.37
C LEU A 202 -4.80 -4.60 2.34
N PHE A 203 -5.22 -4.59 3.61
CA PHE A 203 -4.76 -5.46 4.68
C PHE A 203 -5.59 -6.76 4.86
N TYR A 204 -6.67 -7.01 4.12
CA TYR A 204 -7.57 -8.14 4.40
C TYR A 204 -7.00 -9.52 4.06
N GLY A 205 -7.27 -10.49 4.94
CA GLY A 205 -6.91 -11.90 4.72
C GLY A 205 -5.41 -12.17 4.75
N ARG A 206 -4.61 -11.19 5.17
CA ARG A 206 -3.15 -11.22 5.25
C ARG A 206 -2.67 -11.54 6.67
N GLN A 207 -1.43 -11.99 6.76
CA GLN A 207 -0.78 -12.31 8.02
C GLN A 207 -0.48 -11.04 8.82
N PRO A 208 -0.48 -11.09 10.17
CA PRO A 208 -0.23 -9.92 11.00
C PRO A 208 1.18 -9.34 10.80
N GLU A 209 2.14 -10.17 10.40
CA GLU A 209 3.48 -9.75 9.93
C GLU A 209 3.36 -8.82 8.72
N THR A 210 2.69 -9.27 7.66
CA THR A 210 2.45 -8.53 6.42
C THR A 210 1.71 -7.22 6.66
N ILE A 211 0.60 -7.27 7.40
CA ILE A 211 -0.23 -6.09 7.73
C ILE A 211 0.59 -5.03 8.47
N ALA A 212 1.46 -5.43 9.39
CA ALA A 212 2.33 -4.50 10.11
C ALA A 212 3.36 -3.81 9.20
N VAL A 213 4.00 -4.58 8.31
CA VAL A 213 5.00 -4.04 7.37
C VAL A 213 4.34 -3.15 6.31
N MET A 214 3.18 -3.51 5.77
CA MET A 214 2.43 -2.68 4.83
C MET A 214 2.03 -1.33 5.46
N LYS A 215 1.51 -1.34 6.70
CA LYS A 215 1.16 -0.11 7.44
C LYS A 215 2.39 0.76 7.72
N TRP A 216 3.55 0.14 7.94
CA TRP A 216 4.82 0.84 8.14
C TRP A 216 5.35 1.49 6.85
N ILE A 217 5.33 0.77 5.73
CA ILE A 217 5.71 1.28 4.39
C ILE A 217 4.92 2.53 4.04
N LEU A 218 3.58 2.45 4.13
CA LEU A 218 2.66 3.54 3.79
C LEU A 218 2.76 4.74 4.75
N LYS A 219 3.07 4.49 6.02
CA LYS A 219 3.21 5.55 7.03
C LYS A 219 4.50 6.34 6.88
N GLU A 220 5.64 5.67 6.73
CA GLU A 220 6.92 6.35 6.84
C GLU A 220 7.35 7.08 5.56
N ASN A 221 6.85 6.67 4.39
CA ASN A 221 7.19 7.23 3.07
C ASN A 221 8.69 7.08 2.75
N PHE A 222 9.14 5.82 2.60
CA PHE A 222 10.51 5.49 2.19
C PHE A 222 10.80 5.93 0.76
N VAL A 223 12.07 6.23 0.48
CA VAL A 223 12.59 6.61 -0.84
C VAL A 223 13.23 5.41 -1.53
N LEU A 224 14.04 4.66 -0.79
CA LEU A 224 14.74 3.47 -1.27
C LEU A 224 14.64 2.37 -0.20
N SER A 225 14.62 1.12 -0.67
CA SER A 225 14.45 -0.07 0.15
C SER A 225 15.21 -1.26 -0.43
N GLY A 226 15.49 -2.25 0.41
CA GLY A 226 15.93 -3.57 -0.04
C GLY A 226 15.43 -4.67 0.90
N ASN A 227 15.07 -5.81 0.33
CA ASN A 227 14.69 -7.00 1.09
C ASN A 227 15.71 -8.14 0.88
N LEU A 228 15.99 -8.93 1.93
CA LEU A 228 17.12 -9.87 1.97
C LEU A 228 16.68 -11.33 2.17
N HIS A 229 17.14 -12.18 1.27
CA HIS A 229 16.69 -13.56 1.02
C HIS A 229 17.86 -14.56 0.91
N GLY A 230 17.55 -15.84 0.72
CA GLY A 230 18.52 -16.90 0.51
C GLY A 230 17.97 -18.10 -0.27
N GLY A 231 18.89 -18.80 -0.93
CA GLY A 231 18.61 -19.87 -1.89
C GLY A 231 19.41 -19.68 -3.18
N SER A 232 19.64 -18.43 -3.59
CA SER A 232 20.49 -18.06 -4.73
C SER A 232 21.59 -17.06 -4.32
N VAL A 233 22.31 -16.48 -5.29
CA VAL A 233 23.21 -15.32 -5.13
C VAL A 233 22.99 -14.36 -6.31
N VAL A 234 21.97 -13.51 -6.21
CA VAL A 234 21.52 -12.60 -7.27
C VAL A 234 20.79 -11.37 -6.69
N ALA A 235 20.89 -10.22 -7.36
CA ALA A 235 20.01 -9.07 -7.11
C ALA A 235 18.83 -9.07 -8.10
N SER A 236 17.66 -9.49 -7.63
CA SER A 236 16.40 -9.44 -8.37
C SER A 236 15.77 -8.05 -8.27
N TYR A 237 15.07 -7.59 -9.32
CA TYR A 237 14.43 -6.27 -9.35
C TYR A 237 13.07 -6.27 -10.09
N PRO A 238 12.18 -5.28 -9.83
CA PRO A 238 10.82 -5.23 -10.35
C PRO A 238 10.67 -5.29 -11.87
N TYR A 239 9.53 -5.74 -12.39
CA TYR A 239 8.45 -6.39 -11.66
C TYR A 239 8.73 -7.89 -11.42
N ASP A 240 8.31 -8.38 -10.26
CA ASP A 240 8.24 -9.80 -9.89
C ASP A 240 7.07 -10.52 -10.59
N GLU A 241 6.04 -9.78 -11.02
CA GLU A 241 4.79 -10.31 -11.60
C GLU A 241 4.54 -9.85 -13.04
N THR A 242 3.94 -10.70 -13.89
CA THR A 242 3.50 -10.32 -15.25
C THR A 242 2.01 -10.57 -15.47
N ALA A 243 1.36 -9.69 -16.25
CA ALA A 243 -0.07 -9.79 -16.61
C ALA A 243 -0.46 -11.05 -17.42
N ALA A 244 0.51 -11.92 -17.72
CA ALA A 244 0.34 -13.18 -18.42
C ALA A 244 0.72 -14.41 -17.57
N HIS A 245 1.36 -14.23 -16.41
CA HIS A 245 1.91 -15.27 -15.53
C HIS A 245 2.67 -16.38 -16.30
N LYS A 246 3.62 -15.97 -17.15
CA LYS A 246 4.39 -16.90 -18.01
C LYS A 246 5.86 -16.99 -17.57
N PRO A 247 6.47 -18.19 -17.53
CA PRO A 247 7.91 -18.34 -17.30
C PRO A 247 8.75 -17.55 -18.31
N ASP A 248 9.96 -17.14 -17.91
CA ASP A 248 10.95 -16.40 -18.72
C ASP A 248 10.38 -15.11 -19.38
N THR A 249 9.36 -14.50 -18.77
CA THR A 249 8.71 -13.29 -19.26
C THR A 249 9.17 -12.08 -18.46
N TYR A 250 9.70 -11.06 -19.16
CA TYR A 250 10.26 -9.87 -18.52
C TYR A 250 9.16 -8.89 -18.07
N GLY A 251 9.08 -8.60 -16.77
CA GLY A 251 8.17 -7.61 -16.21
C GLY A 251 8.78 -6.22 -16.20
N GLU A 252 8.67 -5.46 -17.30
CA GLU A 252 9.31 -4.14 -17.41
C GLU A 252 8.61 -3.08 -16.52
N ALA A 253 9.36 -2.51 -15.57
CA ALA A 253 8.90 -1.38 -14.74
C ALA A 253 9.15 -0.03 -15.43
N PRO A 254 8.33 1.02 -15.20
CA PRO A 254 8.58 2.36 -15.74
C PRO A 254 9.96 2.95 -15.40
N ASP A 255 10.58 2.52 -14.30
CA ASP A 255 11.93 2.87 -13.87
C ASP A 255 12.96 1.73 -14.05
N ASP A 256 12.74 0.77 -14.96
CA ASP A 256 13.61 -0.41 -15.19
C ASP A 256 15.10 -0.06 -15.25
N SER A 257 15.46 0.99 -15.99
CA SER A 257 16.86 1.43 -16.13
C SER A 257 17.52 1.87 -14.81
N LEU A 258 16.73 2.40 -13.87
CA LEU A 258 17.16 2.73 -12.51
C LEU A 258 17.21 1.46 -11.65
N PHE A 259 16.20 0.60 -11.71
CA PHE A 259 16.18 -0.68 -10.97
C PHE A 259 17.37 -1.59 -11.33
N ARG A 260 17.71 -1.69 -12.62
CA ARG A 260 18.95 -2.32 -13.10
C ARG A 260 20.21 -1.70 -12.51
N TYR A 261 20.26 -0.38 -12.37
CA TYR A 261 21.41 0.31 -11.78
C TYR A 261 21.52 0.07 -10.26
N LEU A 262 20.39 0.03 -9.56
CA LEU A 262 20.30 -0.31 -8.14
C LEU A 262 20.78 -1.76 -7.90
N ALA A 263 20.30 -2.73 -8.69
CA ALA A 263 20.72 -4.13 -8.63
C ALA A 263 22.21 -4.32 -8.96
N ARG A 264 22.71 -3.68 -10.04
CA ARG A 264 24.14 -3.65 -10.37
C ARG A 264 24.99 -3.03 -9.29
N THR A 265 24.49 -2.02 -8.58
CA THR A 265 25.21 -1.38 -7.47
C THR A 265 25.41 -2.37 -6.31
N TYR A 266 24.41 -3.19 -5.98
CA TYR A 266 24.59 -4.25 -4.98
C TYR A 266 25.56 -5.33 -5.50
N SER A 267 25.24 -5.93 -6.64
CA SER A 267 25.98 -7.06 -7.22
C SER A 267 27.46 -6.75 -7.47
N SER A 268 27.79 -5.57 -8.03
CA SER A 268 29.17 -5.17 -8.32
C SER A 268 30.02 -4.82 -7.09
N LYS A 269 29.37 -4.68 -5.92
CA LYS A 269 30.03 -4.45 -4.61
C LYS A 269 30.05 -5.70 -3.74
N HIS A 270 29.22 -6.70 -4.04
CA HIS A 270 29.31 -8.03 -3.46
C HIS A 270 30.55 -8.75 -4.00
N LEU A 271 31.31 -9.46 -3.14
CA LEU A 271 32.58 -10.09 -3.55
C LEU A 271 32.41 -11.24 -4.58
N THR A 272 31.19 -11.76 -4.75
CA THR A 272 30.91 -12.95 -5.58
C THR A 272 29.73 -12.81 -6.55
N MET A 273 28.79 -11.88 -6.33
CA MET A 273 27.50 -11.89 -7.05
C MET A 273 27.68 -11.51 -8.53
N ASN A 274 28.50 -10.49 -8.79
CA ASN A 274 28.83 -9.98 -10.13
C ASN A 274 29.37 -11.00 -11.14
N LYS A 275 29.81 -12.18 -10.70
CA LYS A 275 30.24 -13.28 -11.55
C LYS A 275 29.08 -13.93 -12.29
N GLY A 276 27.90 -13.96 -11.67
CA GLY A 276 26.71 -14.58 -12.24
C GLY A 276 26.68 -16.11 -12.21
N ASP A 277 27.66 -16.77 -11.58
CA ASP A 277 27.83 -18.23 -11.50
C ASP A 277 27.40 -18.82 -10.14
N GLY A 278 26.66 -18.03 -9.35
CA GLY A 278 26.15 -18.42 -8.04
C GLY A 278 25.26 -19.66 -8.10
N CYS A 279 25.51 -20.62 -7.20
CA CYS A 279 24.65 -21.79 -6.96
C CYS A 279 24.47 -22.75 -8.15
N GLY A 280 25.19 -22.55 -9.26
CA GLY A 280 24.98 -23.27 -10.52
C GLY A 280 23.93 -22.63 -11.44
N GLU A 281 23.38 -21.48 -11.07
CA GLU A 281 22.54 -20.64 -11.91
C GLU A 281 23.39 -19.69 -12.79
N GLY A 282 22.73 -18.95 -13.69
CA GLY A 282 23.41 -18.13 -14.70
C GLY A 282 22.78 -16.74 -14.84
N PHE A 283 23.18 -15.79 -13.99
CA PHE A 283 22.68 -14.42 -13.97
C PHE A 283 23.73 -13.43 -14.47
N PRO A 284 23.68 -12.95 -15.73
CA PRO A 284 24.63 -11.97 -16.24
C PRO A 284 24.76 -10.75 -15.32
N GLU A 285 25.99 -10.39 -14.95
CA GLU A 285 26.30 -9.31 -14.01
C GLU A 285 25.74 -9.51 -12.57
N GLY A 286 25.25 -10.70 -12.23
CA GLY A 286 24.67 -11.02 -10.92
C GLY A 286 23.31 -10.38 -10.64
N ILE A 287 22.54 -10.06 -11.70
CA ILE A 287 21.22 -9.43 -11.57
C ILE A 287 20.15 -10.18 -12.37
N THR A 288 18.88 -10.05 -11.99
CA THR A 288 17.74 -10.51 -12.80
C THR A 288 16.52 -9.61 -12.62
N ASN A 289 15.64 -9.53 -13.62
CA ASN A 289 14.26 -9.12 -13.38
C ASN A 289 13.52 -10.29 -12.69
N GLY A 290 12.65 -9.98 -11.74
CA GLY A 290 11.95 -11.00 -10.93
C GLY A 290 11.10 -11.95 -11.77
N ALA A 291 10.11 -11.42 -12.50
CA ALA A 291 9.22 -12.24 -13.32
C ALA A 291 9.95 -13.08 -14.38
N LYS A 292 11.07 -12.55 -14.91
CA LYS A 292 11.92 -13.30 -15.83
C LYS A 292 12.57 -14.52 -15.17
N TRP A 293 13.01 -14.41 -13.92
CA TRP A 293 13.56 -15.56 -13.19
C TRP A 293 12.45 -16.56 -12.87
N TYR A 294 11.38 -16.10 -12.21
CA TYR A 294 10.08 -16.78 -12.12
C TYR A 294 8.99 -15.81 -11.63
N ASP A 295 7.78 -15.95 -12.15
CA ASP A 295 6.65 -15.06 -11.83
C ASP A 295 6.19 -15.22 -10.36
N VAL A 296 6.09 -14.10 -9.64
CA VAL A 296 5.78 -14.01 -8.21
C VAL A 296 4.71 -12.96 -7.96
N ALA A 297 3.46 -13.43 -7.87
CA ALA A 297 2.36 -12.60 -7.38
C ALA A 297 2.43 -12.42 -5.85
N GLY A 298 2.23 -11.18 -5.39
CA GLY A 298 2.01 -10.84 -3.98
C GLY A 298 3.30 -10.66 -3.17
N GLY A 299 4.39 -10.24 -3.84
CA GLY A 299 5.67 -9.93 -3.21
C GLY A 299 5.73 -8.53 -2.57
N MET A 300 6.59 -8.38 -1.56
CA MET A 300 6.81 -7.09 -0.89
C MET A 300 7.47 -6.04 -1.80
N GLN A 301 8.37 -6.50 -2.68
CA GLN A 301 9.15 -5.65 -3.58
C GLN A 301 8.26 -4.77 -4.45
N ASP A 302 7.35 -5.38 -5.18
CA ASP A 302 6.45 -4.69 -6.10
C ASP A 302 5.39 -3.87 -5.36
N PHE A 303 4.93 -4.34 -4.19
CA PHE A 303 4.02 -3.58 -3.32
C PHE A 303 4.60 -2.20 -2.94
N ASN A 304 5.90 -2.11 -2.65
CA ASN A 304 6.55 -0.84 -2.32
C ASN A 304 6.44 0.17 -3.47
N TYR A 305 6.72 -0.25 -4.70
CA TYR A 305 6.77 0.60 -5.89
C TYR A 305 5.38 0.92 -6.46
N LEU A 306 4.39 0.04 -6.24
CA LEU A 306 3.01 0.24 -6.67
C LEU A 306 2.17 1.09 -5.69
N HIS A 307 2.44 1.03 -4.39
CA HIS A 307 1.62 1.67 -3.36
C HIS A 307 2.35 2.74 -2.52
N SER A 308 3.63 3.04 -2.79
CA SER A 308 4.37 4.09 -2.08
C SER A 308 5.43 4.76 -2.97
N ASN A 309 6.20 5.70 -2.40
CA ASN A 309 7.35 6.33 -3.07
C ASN A 309 8.60 5.41 -3.14
N ALA A 310 8.55 4.21 -2.55
CA ALA A 310 9.74 3.42 -2.24
C ALA A 310 10.15 2.50 -3.39
N PHE A 311 11.38 2.68 -3.87
CA PHE A 311 12.02 1.77 -4.80
C PHE A 311 12.61 0.60 -4.01
N GLU A 312 12.11 -0.63 -4.20
CA GLU A 312 12.64 -1.83 -3.53
C GLU A 312 13.21 -2.82 -4.55
N ILE A 313 14.30 -3.50 -4.17
CA ILE A 313 14.82 -4.68 -4.88
C ILE A 313 15.07 -5.81 -3.89
N THR A 314 15.18 -7.03 -4.40
CA THR A 314 15.32 -8.29 -3.64
C THR A 314 16.73 -8.84 -3.79
N MET A 315 17.45 -9.12 -2.69
CA MET A 315 18.81 -9.66 -2.74
C MET A 315 18.87 -11.07 -2.13
N GLU A 316 19.18 -12.04 -2.98
CA GLU A 316 19.52 -13.41 -2.61
C GLU A 316 21.00 -13.46 -2.21
N LEU A 317 21.30 -13.86 -0.96
CA LEU A 317 22.65 -13.68 -0.40
C LEU A 317 23.49 -14.96 -0.40
N SER A 318 22.88 -16.14 -0.34
CA SER A 318 23.59 -17.41 -0.14
C SER A 318 22.82 -18.63 -0.68
N CYS A 319 23.53 -19.54 -1.36
CA CYS A 319 22.96 -20.79 -1.87
C CYS A 319 22.41 -21.72 -0.79
N CYS A 320 23.00 -21.70 0.40
CA CYS A 320 22.45 -22.36 1.58
C CYS A 320 21.59 -21.35 2.32
N LYS A 321 20.33 -21.70 2.60
CA LYS A 321 19.37 -20.80 3.28
C LYS A 321 19.69 -20.58 4.76
N TYR A 322 20.04 -21.66 5.47
CA TYR A 322 20.40 -21.66 6.88
C TYR A 322 21.71 -22.44 7.13
N PRO A 323 22.89 -21.91 6.73
CA PRO A 323 24.17 -22.61 6.92
C PRO A 323 24.59 -22.67 8.41
N PRO A 324 25.40 -23.65 8.84
CA PRO A 324 25.87 -23.72 10.22
C PRO A 324 26.81 -22.54 10.55
N ALA A 325 26.55 -21.80 11.63
CA ALA A 325 27.40 -20.66 12.01
C ALA A 325 28.85 -21.09 12.31
N GLN A 326 29.02 -22.32 12.80
CA GLN A 326 30.31 -22.91 13.17
C GLN A 326 31.27 -23.13 11.99
N ASP A 327 30.80 -23.11 10.74
CA ASP A 327 31.66 -23.23 9.55
C ASP A 327 32.30 -21.89 9.11
N GLY A 328 31.93 -20.79 9.76
CA GLY A 328 32.38 -19.44 9.44
C GLY A 328 31.57 -18.73 8.35
N SER A 329 30.46 -19.31 7.89
CA SER A 329 29.53 -18.74 6.90
C SER A 329 29.10 -17.32 7.23
N LEU A 330 28.61 -17.04 8.44
CA LEU A 330 28.26 -15.68 8.88
C LEU A 330 29.44 -14.70 8.73
N LYS A 331 30.63 -15.18 9.08
CA LYS A 331 31.98 -14.63 8.83
C LYS A 331 32.14 -14.08 7.41
N LYS A 332 32.05 -15.05 6.51
CA LYS A 332 32.26 -14.93 5.06
C LYS A 332 31.18 -14.09 4.37
N GLU A 333 29.91 -14.26 4.74
CA GLU A 333 28.83 -13.50 4.12
C GLU A 333 28.83 -12.04 4.57
N TRP A 334 29.32 -11.72 5.78
CA TRP A 334 29.58 -10.34 6.18
C TRP A 334 30.64 -9.67 5.32
N ASP A 335 31.76 -10.34 5.04
CA ASP A 335 32.76 -9.81 4.10
C ASP A 335 32.25 -9.71 2.66
N ASN A 336 31.40 -10.65 2.21
CA ASN A 336 30.74 -10.56 0.91
C ASN A 336 29.78 -9.37 0.82
N ASN A 337 29.02 -9.06 1.87
CA ASN A 337 27.87 -8.13 1.81
C ASN A 337 28.14 -6.72 2.36
N LYS A 338 29.06 -6.54 3.31
CA LYS A 338 29.28 -5.26 4.03
C LYS A 338 29.39 -4.04 3.11
N GLU A 339 30.16 -4.13 2.03
CA GLU A 339 30.33 -3.03 1.08
C GLU A 339 29.13 -2.83 0.13
N ALA A 340 28.43 -3.91 -0.24
CA ALA A 340 27.19 -3.83 -1.02
C ALA A 340 26.06 -3.16 -0.23
N LEU A 341 25.89 -3.55 1.04
CA LEU A 341 24.93 -2.95 1.97
C LEU A 341 25.17 -1.45 2.16
N LEU A 342 26.42 -1.04 2.39
CA LEU A 342 26.78 0.38 2.56
C LEU A 342 26.60 1.18 1.25
N ALA A 343 27.01 0.62 0.11
CA ALA A 343 26.88 1.29 -1.18
C ALA A 343 25.41 1.45 -1.62
N TYR A 344 24.58 0.44 -1.37
CA TYR A 344 23.17 0.48 -1.73
C TYR A 344 22.40 1.55 -0.95
N MET A 345 22.66 1.71 0.35
CA MET A 345 22.06 2.80 1.14
C MET A 345 22.43 4.19 0.62
N GLU A 346 23.63 4.38 0.07
CA GLU A 346 24.05 5.65 -0.55
C GLU A 346 23.24 5.98 -1.83
N MET A 347 22.61 5.00 -2.49
CA MET A 347 21.74 5.24 -3.65
C MET A 347 20.44 5.99 -3.33
N SER A 348 20.11 6.15 -2.04
CA SER A 348 18.99 7.00 -1.58
C SER A 348 19.15 8.48 -1.98
N HIS A 349 20.34 8.87 -2.44
CA HIS A 349 20.72 10.23 -2.85
C HIS A 349 20.88 10.40 -4.37
N LEU A 350 20.35 9.48 -5.19
CA LEU A 350 20.28 9.66 -6.64
C LEU A 350 19.18 10.67 -7.05
N GLY A 351 19.31 11.26 -8.24
CA GLY A 351 18.25 12.04 -8.87
C GLY A 351 18.08 13.43 -8.26
N ILE A 352 16.84 13.77 -7.92
CA ILE A 352 16.43 15.09 -7.42
C ILE A 352 15.75 15.00 -6.05
N LYS A 353 15.86 16.06 -5.25
CA LYS A 353 15.05 16.26 -4.02
C LYS A 353 14.76 17.74 -3.79
N GLY A 354 13.72 18.07 -3.05
CA GLY A 354 13.38 19.47 -2.76
C GLY A 354 12.17 19.62 -1.86
N PHE A 355 11.73 20.86 -1.70
CA PHE A 355 10.38 21.15 -1.24
C PHE A 355 9.50 21.62 -2.39
N ILE A 356 8.24 21.26 -2.32
CA ILE A 356 7.16 21.88 -3.08
C ILE A 356 6.44 22.81 -2.08
N ARG A 357 6.55 24.11 -2.28
CA ARG A 357 6.01 25.15 -1.39
C ARG A 357 5.02 26.04 -2.12
N ASP A 358 4.11 26.62 -1.36
CA ASP A 358 3.30 27.75 -1.75
C ASP A 358 4.23 28.96 -2.04
N ALA A 359 4.06 29.62 -3.19
CA ALA A 359 4.87 30.77 -3.57
C ALA A 359 4.58 32.03 -2.72
N GLU A 360 3.35 32.20 -2.24
CA GLU A 360 2.94 33.33 -1.39
C GLU A 360 3.23 33.05 0.09
N THR A 361 2.70 31.96 0.64
CA THR A 361 2.80 31.69 2.09
C THR A 361 4.09 30.97 2.49
N GLN A 362 4.86 30.44 1.52
CA GLN A 362 6.06 29.62 1.74
C GLN A 362 5.81 28.35 2.57
N THR A 363 4.54 27.96 2.76
CA THR A 363 4.17 26.71 3.44
C THR A 363 4.38 25.49 2.54
N GLY A 364 4.62 24.33 3.16
CA GLY A 364 4.97 23.10 2.46
C GLY A 364 3.77 22.28 1.98
N ILE A 365 3.63 22.12 0.67
CA ILE A 365 2.49 21.46 0.02
C ILE A 365 2.72 19.95 0.02
N SER A 366 2.03 19.24 0.92
CA SER A 366 2.13 17.78 1.09
C SER A 366 1.14 17.05 0.17
N GLY A 367 1.49 15.85 -0.32
CA GLY A 367 0.65 15.04 -1.22
C GLY A 367 0.73 15.40 -2.72
N ALA A 368 1.43 16.50 -3.06
CA ALA A 368 1.65 16.97 -4.42
C ALA A 368 2.32 15.88 -5.29
N LEU A 369 1.90 15.75 -6.55
CA LEU A 369 2.43 14.78 -7.49
C LEU A 369 3.70 15.31 -8.16
N ILE A 370 4.72 14.45 -8.23
CA ILE A 370 5.97 14.68 -8.95
C ILE A 370 6.00 13.74 -10.15
N GLN A 371 5.78 14.30 -11.34
CA GLN A 371 5.84 13.59 -12.62
C GLN A 371 7.10 13.98 -13.40
N VAL A 372 7.71 12.99 -14.04
CA VAL A 372 8.88 13.16 -14.91
C VAL A 372 8.50 12.74 -16.32
N GLU A 373 8.74 13.59 -17.30
CA GLU A 373 8.38 13.30 -18.70
C GLU A 373 9.09 12.03 -19.19
N GLY A 374 8.33 11.13 -19.81
CA GLY A 374 8.80 9.83 -20.29
C GLY A 374 8.81 8.70 -19.25
N ILE A 375 8.47 8.95 -17.97
CA ILE A 375 8.40 7.92 -16.93
C ILE A 375 6.98 7.81 -16.37
N LEU A 376 6.37 6.63 -16.46
CA LEU A 376 4.95 6.40 -16.14
C LEU A 376 4.65 6.12 -14.64
N HIS A 377 5.67 6.08 -13.78
CA HIS A 377 5.50 6.03 -12.33
C HIS A 377 5.68 7.42 -11.72
N GLN A 378 4.74 7.84 -10.86
CA GLN A 378 4.75 9.13 -10.15
C GLN A 378 5.06 8.92 -8.66
N VAL A 379 5.76 9.88 -8.02
CA VAL A 379 5.96 9.93 -6.57
C VAL A 379 5.24 11.14 -5.96
N ARG A 380 5.04 11.16 -4.64
CA ARG A 380 4.32 12.24 -3.92
C ARG A 380 5.19 12.97 -2.92
N SER A 381 4.91 14.26 -2.68
CA SER A 381 5.51 15.00 -1.58
C SER A 381 4.95 14.53 -0.23
N VAL A 382 5.80 14.55 0.79
CA VAL A 382 5.46 14.19 2.17
C VAL A 382 5.20 15.45 3.01
N GLN A 383 5.16 15.31 4.34
CA GLN A 383 5.01 16.42 5.28
C GLN A 383 6.01 17.57 4.99
N HIS A 384 5.56 18.81 5.17
CA HIS A 384 6.28 20.04 4.79
C HIS A 384 6.59 20.15 3.28
N GLY A 385 5.96 19.32 2.44
CA GLY A 385 6.17 19.31 0.99
C GLY A 385 7.53 18.79 0.55
N ALA A 386 8.29 18.13 1.43
CA ALA A 386 9.54 17.48 1.06
C ALA A 386 9.28 16.37 0.03
N TYR A 387 10.18 16.20 -0.94
CA TYR A 387 10.11 15.09 -1.88
C TYR A 387 11.51 14.66 -2.33
N TRP A 388 11.60 13.40 -2.77
CA TRP A 388 12.75 12.81 -3.42
C TRP A 388 12.25 12.05 -4.64
N ARG A 389 12.95 12.19 -5.77
CA ARG A 389 12.72 11.36 -6.95
C ARG A 389 14.06 10.86 -7.46
N LEU A 390 14.30 9.57 -7.24
CA LEU A 390 15.45 8.87 -7.79
C LEU A 390 15.36 8.90 -9.33
N LEU A 391 16.48 9.23 -9.97
CA LEU A 391 16.63 9.32 -11.42
C LEU A 391 18.06 8.93 -11.82
N MET A 392 18.19 8.36 -13.01
CA MET A 392 19.48 8.12 -13.66
C MET A 392 20.12 9.43 -14.14
N PRO A 393 21.41 9.44 -14.51
CA PRO A 393 22.02 10.59 -15.17
C PRO A 393 21.32 10.89 -16.50
N GLY A 394 20.86 12.13 -16.70
CA GLY A 394 19.99 12.49 -17.81
C GLY A 394 19.59 13.96 -17.82
N SER A 395 18.73 14.34 -18.77
CA SER A 395 18.08 15.66 -18.83
C SER A 395 16.58 15.46 -18.83
N TYR A 396 15.90 16.02 -17.82
CA TYR A 396 14.51 15.71 -17.51
C TYR A 396 13.63 16.97 -17.50
N ASN A 397 12.38 16.81 -17.91
CA ASN A 397 11.33 17.80 -17.68
C ASN A 397 10.49 17.28 -16.51
N VAL A 398 10.38 18.08 -15.46
CA VAL A 398 9.77 17.70 -14.18
C VAL A 398 8.56 18.59 -13.93
N THR A 399 7.37 18.00 -13.88
CA THR A 399 6.10 18.69 -13.64
C THR A 399 5.58 18.34 -12.26
N ILE A 400 5.27 19.38 -11.48
CA ILE A 400 4.60 19.26 -10.20
C ILE A 400 3.15 19.70 -10.33
N THR A 401 2.22 18.88 -9.83
CA THR A 401 0.79 19.22 -9.74
C THR A 401 0.30 19.07 -8.30
N ALA A 402 -0.57 19.98 -7.86
CA ALA A 402 -1.17 19.96 -6.51
C ALA A 402 -2.52 20.68 -6.53
N ALA A 403 -3.51 20.14 -5.81
CA ALA A 403 -4.84 20.73 -5.73
C ALA A 403 -4.79 22.17 -5.18
N GLY A 404 -5.42 23.12 -5.88
CA GLY A 404 -5.44 24.55 -5.52
C GLY A 404 -4.25 25.38 -6.01
N TYR A 405 -3.32 24.79 -6.77
CA TYR A 405 -2.11 25.46 -7.26
C TYR A 405 -1.93 25.37 -8.78
N VAL A 406 -1.28 26.37 -9.38
CA VAL A 406 -0.87 26.31 -10.79
C VAL A 406 0.29 25.32 -10.93
N SER A 407 0.06 24.24 -11.70
CA SER A 407 1.06 23.23 -12.03
C SER A 407 2.34 23.85 -12.61
N GLN A 408 3.50 23.47 -12.06
CA GLN A 408 4.79 24.05 -12.43
C GLN A 408 5.70 23.00 -13.08
N THR A 409 6.04 23.22 -14.35
CA THR A 409 7.04 22.41 -15.06
C THR A 409 8.40 23.11 -15.06
N LYS A 410 9.46 22.38 -14.72
CA LYS A 410 10.85 22.80 -14.92
C LYS A 410 11.51 21.93 -15.98
N MET A 411 11.93 22.57 -17.06
CA MET A 411 12.47 21.91 -18.25
C MET A 411 13.99 21.73 -18.17
N ASN A 412 14.54 20.72 -18.85
CA ASN A 412 15.97 20.49 -19.05
C ASN A 412 16.81 20.37 -17.76
N ILE A 413 16.23 19.81 -16.69
CA ILE A 413 16.92 19.53 -15.43
C ILE A 413 17.98 18.45 -15.65
N LYS A 414 19.26 18.83 -15.52
CA LYS A 414 20.41 17.93 -15.70
C LYS A 414 20.74 17.21 -14.39
N VAL A 415 20.40 15.92 -14.34
CA VAL A 415 20.85 15.00 -13.28
C VAL A 415 22.18 14.38 -13.73
N THR A 416 23.21 14.45 -12.89
CA THR A 416 24.52 13.82 -13.19
C THR A 416 24.86 12.65 -12.26
N ASN A 417 24.33 12.65 -11.02
CA ASN A 417 24.68 11.73 -9.93
C ASN A 417 26.19 11.65 -9.61
N GLU A 418 26.99 12.65 -10.02
CA GLU A 418 28.44 12.72 -9.75
C GLU A 418 28.76 12.79 -8.25
N ASN A 419 27.90 13.45 -7.47
CA ASN A 419 27.97 13.44 -6.01
C ASN A 419 26.88 12.55 -5.42
N ILE A 420 27.19 11.26 -5.29
CA ILE A 420 26.27 10.23 -4.80
C ILE A 420 25.94 10.34 -3.29
N THR A 421 26.33 11.43 -2.63
CA THR A 421 26.01 11.72 -1.22
C THR A 421 25.01 12.86 -1.04
N ASN A 422 24.50 13.46 -2.13
CA ASN A 422 23.40 14.43 -2.07
C ASN A 422 22.70 14.56 -3.44
N ALA A 423 21.40 14.23 -3.50
CA ALA A 423 20.59 14.41 -4.70
C ALA A 423 20.49 15.90 -5.11
N LEU A 424 20.26 16.17 -6.40
CA LEU A 424 20.15 17.52 -6.92
C LEU A 424 18.97 18.26 -6.28
N ARG A 425 19.27 19.34 -5.55
CA ARG A 425 18.27 20.22 -4.93
C ARG A 425 17.44 20.94 -6.00
N LEU A 426 16.15 20.67 -6.04
CA LEU A 426 15.20 21.24 -6.99
C LEU A 426 13.87 21.61 -6.29
N ASP A 427 13.82 22.80 -5.72
CA ASP A 427 12.60 23.32 -5.08
C ASP A 427 11.59 23.81 -6.11
N PHE A 428 10.31 23.71 -5.78
CA PHE A 428 9.21 24.28 -6.56
C PHE A 428 8.41 25.23 -5.68
N HIS A 429 8.08 26.39 -6.26
CA HIS A 429 7.20 27.37 -5.64
C HIS A 429 5.96 27.48 -6.51
N LEU A 430 4.92 26.72 -6.17
CA LEU A 430 3.68 26.72 -6.91
C LEU A 430 2.91 27.98 -6.55
N GLN A 431 2.44 28.71 -7.55
CA GLN A 431 1.55 29.85 -7.31
C GLN A 431 0.20 29.28 -6.85
N PRO A 432 -0.36 29.74 -5.71
CA PRO A 432 -1.79 29.61 -5.46
C PRO A 432 -2.56 30.13 -6.67
N ILE A 433 -3.69 29.53 -7.02
CA ILE A 433 -4.49 30.06 -8.12
C ILE A 433 -5.18 31.33 -7.62
N ALA A 434 -4.59 32.49 -7.94
CA ALA A 434 -4.90 33.75 -7.28
C ALA A 434 -6.34 34.24 -7.54
N HIS A 435 -7.05 34.63 -6.47
CA HIS A 435 -8.34 35.31 -6.53
C HIS A 435 -8.20 36.79 -6.92
N GLY A 436 -7.73 37.07 -8.14
CA GLY A 436 -7.78 38.43 -8.69
C GLY A 436 -6.81 38.77 -9.82
N SER A 437 -7.32 38.70 -11.06
CA SER A 437 -6.78 39.31 -12.29
C SER A 437 -5.51 38.75 -12.92
N SER A 438 -5.55 38.55 -14.25
CA SER A 438 -4.44 38.17 -15.15
C SER A 438 -3.87 36.75 -15.08
N SER A 439 -4.56 35.80 -14.46
CA SER A 439 -4.62 34.41 -14.97
C SER A 439 -6.02 34.13 -15.48
N SER A 440 -6.14 33.39 -16.59
CA SER A 440 -7.43 33.04 -17.19
C SER A 440 -7.87 31.66 -16.71
N SER A 441 -8.87 31.64 -15.81
CA SER A 441 -9.49 30.45 -15.22
C SER A 441 -8.58 29.59 -14.33
N LEU A 442 -8.81 29.66 -13.01
CA LEU A 442 -9.21 28.48 -12.20
C LEU A 442 -9.45 28.80 -10.72
N THR A 443 -9.44 30.07 -10.33
CA THR A 443 -10.50 30.51 -9.41
C THR A 443 -11.80 30.52 -10.20
N LYS A 444 -12.48 29.37 -10.26
CA LYS A 444 -13.92 29.38 -10.54
C LYS A 444 -14.60 29.97 -9.32
N ASP A 445 -14.59 31.31 -9.29
CA ASP A 445 -15.42 32.18 -8.45
C ASP A 445 -16.77 31.50 -8.19
N VAL A 446 -17.28 31.55 -6.96
CA VAL A 446 -18.50 30.83 -6.57
C VAL A 446 -19.72 31.30 -7.38
N SER A 447 -19.67 32.52 -7.96
CA SER A 447 -20.53 32.87 -9.10
C SER A 447 -20.29 31.92 -10.27
N SER A 448 -19.11 31.99 -10.91
CA SER A 448 -18.79 31.21 -12.12
C SER A 448 -18.90 29.68 -12.01
N THR A 449 -18.65 29.06 -10.85
CA THR A 449 -18.93 27.63 -10.68
C THR A 449 -20.43 27.36 -10.72
N ASN A 450 -21.22 28.20 -10.04
CA ASN A 450 -22.67 28.09 -10.06
C ASN A 450 -23.23 28.47 -11.44
N ASP A 451 -22.65 29.43 -12.16
CA ASP A 451 -23.02 29.79 -13.53
C ASP A 451 -22.79 28.61 -14.50
N VAL A 452 -21.69 27.85 -14.33
CA VAL A 452 -21.43 26.61 -15.08
C VAL A 452 -22.41 25.51 -14.70
N TYR A 453 -22.63 25.25 -13.41
CA TYR A 453 -23.58 24.21 -13.00
C TYR A 453 -25.03 24.56 -13.38
N ASN A 454 -25.43 25.83 -13.29
CA ASN A 454 -26.68 26.33 -13.84
C ASN A 454 -26.74 26.12 -15.36
N LEU A 455 -25.67 26.38 -16.13
CA LEU A 455 -25.66 26.12 -17.57
C LEU A 455 -25.90 24.63 -17.88
N LEU A 456 -25.24 23.73 -17.14
CA LEU A 456 -25.38 22.28 -17.29
C LEU A 456 -26.83 21.84 -16.98
N SER A 457 -27.39 22.23 -15.83
CA SER A 457 -28.77 21.89 -15.45
C SER A 457 -29.80 22.49 -16.42
N ASN A 458 -29.67 23.76 -16.81
CA ASN A 458 -30.54 24.40 -17.82
C ASN A 458 -30.45 23.74 -19.20
N PHE A 459 -29.37 23.01 -19.51
CA PHE A 459 -29.27 22.20 -20.73
C PHE A 459 -29.97 20.85 -20.54
N SER A 460 -29.80 20.21 -19.38
CA SER A 460 -30.53 18.99 -19.02
C SER A 460 -32.05 19.20 -19.01
N GLU A 461 -32.55 20.29 -18.42
CA GLU A 461 -33.96 20.68 -18.47
C GLU A 461 -34.48 20.76 -19.92
N LYS A 462 -33.69 21.32 -20.84
CA LYS A 462 -34.08 21.41 -22.26
C LYS A 462 -34.09 20.05 -22.94
N LEU A 463 -33.16 19.14 -22.60
CA LEU A 463 -33.15 17.76 -23.08
C LEU A 463 -34.37 16.95 -22.59
N MET A 464 -34.89 17.27 -21.40
CA MET A 464 -36.10 16.69 -20.80
C MET A 464 -37.40 17.38 -21.26
N SER A 465 -37.37 18.18 -22.33
CA SER A 465 -38.51 19.00 -22.78
C SER A 465 -38.73 18.93 -24.29
N ASP A 466 -39.82 19.56 -24.78
CA ASP A 466 -40.08 19.79 -26.21
C ASP A 466 -38.91 20.47 -26.96
N SER A 467 -37.97 21.10 -26.26
CA SER A 467 -36.77 21.71 -26.84
C SER A 467 -35.69 20.69 -27.26
N ARG A 468 -35.77 19.41 -26.85
CA ARG A 468 -34.73 18.39 -27.08
C ARG A 468 -34.25 18.33 -28.52
N GLU A 469 -35.18 18.25 -29.48
CA GLU A 469 -34.86 18.13 -30.91
C GLU A 469 -34.20 19.38 -31.49
N THR A 470 -34.31 20.53 -30.82
CA THR A 470 -33.62 21.77 -31.19
C THR A 470 -32.22 21.78 -30.59
N VAL A 471 -32.06 21.28 -29.36
CA VAL A 471 -30.78 21.14 -28.66
C VAL A 471 -29.87 20.12 -29.34
N LEU A 472 -30.36 18.91 -29.63
CA LEU A 472 -29.56 17.85 -30.24
C LEU A 472 -29.04 18.22 -31.65
N LYS A 473 -29.76 19.08 -32.39
CA LYS A 473 -29.31 19.62 -33.69
C LYS A 473 -28.15 20.61 -33.59
N THR A 474 -27.76 21.04 -32.38
CA THR A 474 -26.54 21.84 -32.15
C THR A 474 -25.29 21.00 -31.91
N LEU A 475 -25.44 19.67 -31.87
CA LEU A 475 -24.37 18.70 -31.62
C LEU A 475 -24.01 17.96 -32.91
N ILE A 476 -22.72 17.65 -33.05
CA ILE A 476 -22.15 16.88 -34.14
C ILE A 476 -22.33 15.39 -33.82
N GLU A 477 -22.99 14.65 -34.70
CA GLU A 477 -23.11 13.18 -34.60
C GLU A 477 -21.74 12.49 -34.68
N PRO A 478 -21.56 11.31 -34.07
CA PRO A 478 -20.36 10.49 -34.27
C PRO A 478 -20.19 10.13 -35.75
N SER A 479 -18.93 10.02 -36.18
CA SER A 479 -18.53 9.63 -37.55
C SER A 479 -18.43 8.11 -37.76
N SER A 480 -18.60 7.33 -36.70
CA SER A 480 -18.64 5.87 -36.76
C SER A 480 -19.86 5.32 -37.50
N ASP A 481 -19.64 4.24 -38.25
CA ASP A 481 -20.72 3.42 -38.80
C ASP A 481 -21.56 2.79 -37.66
N PHE A 482 -22.88 2.73 -37.85
CA PHE A 482 -23.78 2.03 -36.95
C PHE A 482 -23.67 0.51 -37.19
N LEU A 483 -22.68 -0.10 -36.55
CA LEU A 483 -22.36 -1.52 -36.63
C LEU A 483 -22.10 -2.16 -35.27
N TYR A 484 -22.22 -3.48 -35.19
CA TYR A 484 -21.85 -4.23 -33.99
C TYR A 484 -20.35 -4.47 -33.92
N HIS A 485 -19.73 -4.00 -32.84
CA HIS A 485 -18.30 -4.14 -32.60
C HIS A 485 -18.05 -5.43 -31.81
N ASP A 486 -17.47 -6.45 -32.46
CA ASP A 486 -16.77 -7.53 -31.75
C ASP A 486 -15.66 -6.96 -30.85
N TYR A 487 -15.14 -7.78 -29.94
CA TYR A 487 -14.20 -7.36 -28.92
C TYR A 487 -12.93 -6.69 -29.50
N ASP A 488 -12.40 -7.21 -30.61
CA ASP A 488 -11.21 -6.65 -31.27
C ASP A 488 -11.51 -5.32 -31.98
N LYS A 489 -12.65 -5.22 -32.68
CA LYS A 489 -13.15 -3.96 -33.27
C LYS A 489 -13.42 -2.90 -32.21
N MET A 490 -14.00 -3.29 -31.08
CA MET A 490 -14.26 -2.40 -29.94
C MET A 490 -12.94 -1.84 -29.39
N ILE A 491 -11.94 -2.70 -29.15
CA ILE A 491 -10.59 -2.26 -28.73
C ILE A 491 -9.97 -1.32 -29.75
N ALA A 492 -10.03 -1.67 -31.03
CA ALA A 492 -9.48 -0.84 -32.11
C ALA A 492 -10.13 0.54 -32.11
N LYS A 493 -11.46 0.62 -31.93
CA LYS A 493 -12.19 1.89 -31.86
C LYS A 493 -11.87 2.71 -30.60
N LEU A 494 -11.81 2.07 -29.43
CA LEU A 494 -11.41 2.74 -28.19
C LEU A 494 -9.98 3.29 -28.27
N LYS A 495 -9.04 2.53 -28.86
CA LYS A 495 -7.67 2.97 -29.10
C LYS A 495 -7.58 4.08 -30.15
N GLU A 496 -8.38 4.03 -31.23
CA GLU A 496 -8.50 5.14 -32.19
C GLU A 496 -8.91 6.43 -31.48
N LEU A 497 -10.00 6.39 -30.70
CA LEU A 497 -10.52 7.55 -29.98
C LEU A 497 -9.49 8.09 -28.98
N ASN A 498 -8.85 7.22 -28.18
CA ASN A 498 -7.83 7.64 -27.23
C ASN A 498 -6.58 8.26 -27.90
N SER A 499 -6.17 7.74 -29.05
CA SER A 499 -5.05 8.31 -29.83
C SER A 499 -5.40 9.61 -30.57
N LYS A 500 -6.69 9.85 -30.82
CA LYS A 500 -7.22 11.01 -31.56
C LYS A 500 -7.61 12.18 -30.64
N TYR A 501 -7.93 11.90 -29.38
CA TYR A 501 -8.34 12.87 -28.36
C TYR A 501 -7.52 12.81 -27.04
N PRO A 502 -6.19 12.54 -27.06
CA PRO A 502 -5.42 12.16 -25.86
C PRO A 502 -5.36 13.23 -24.75
N ASN A 503 -5.68 14.48 -25.07
CA ASN A 503 -5.75 15.56 -24.07
C ASN A 503 -7.02 15.48 -23.20
N ILE A 504 -8.06 14.76 -23.64
CA ILE A 504 -9.35 14.65 -22.95
C ILE A 504 -9.80 13.20 -22.70
N THR A 505 -8.95 12.21 -23.01
CA THR A 505 -9.26 10.79 -22.86
C THR A 505 -8.16 10.01 -22.17
N SER A 506 -8.52 9.00 -21.39
CA SER A 506 -7.58 7.97 -20.91
C SER A 506 -8.22 6.58 -20.95
N LEU A 507 -7.60 5.66 -21.70
CA LEU A 507 -8.07 4.28 -21.87
C LEU A 507 -7.27 3.32 -20.98
N TYR A 508 -7.97 2.61 -20.09
CA TYR A 508 -7.38 1.66 -19.14
C TYR A 508 -8.25 0.40 -18.99
N THR A 509 -7.78 -0.58 -18.22
CA THR A 509 -8.52 -1.81 -17.88
C THR A 509 -8.69 -1.95 -16.37
N ILE A 510 -9.82 -2.50 -15.93
CA ILE A 510 -10.10 -2.76 -14.50
C ILE A 510 -9.89 -4.22 -14.08
N GLY A 511 -9.58 -5.11 -15.02
CA GLY A 511 -9.45 -6.54 -14.80
C GLY A 511 -9.63 -7.34 -16.08
N LYS A 512 -9.91 -8.64 -15.95
CA LYS A 512 -10.17 -9.54 -17.07
C LYS A 512 -11.43 -10.38 -16.85
N SER A 513 -12.09 -10.77 -17.92
CA SER A 513 -13.17 -11.76 -17.92
C SER A 513 -12.67 -13.20 -17.71
N ASN A 514 -13.58 -14.17 -17.61
CA ASN A 514 -13.25 -15.60 -17.61
C ASN A 514 -12.29 -15.97 -18.77
N GLU A 515 -12.64 -15.62 -20.02
CA GLU A 515 -11.85 -15.89 -21.24
C GLU A 515 -10.69 -14.86 -21.44
N GLN A 516 -10.22 -14.23 -20.36
CA GLN A 516 -9.04 -13.36 -20.32
C GLN A 516 -9.13 -12.05 -21.13
N ARG A 517 -10.36 -11.62 -21.46
CA ARG A 517 -10.60 -10.34 -22.13
C ARG A 517 -10.53 -9.19 -21.12
N ASP A 518 -9.66 -8.23 -21.40
CA ASP A 518 -9.53 -6.98 -20.64
C ASP A 518 -10.86 -6.21 -20.58
N LEU A 519 -11.19 -5.77 -19.37
CA LEU A 519 -12.39 -5.02 -19.05
C LEU A 519 -12.09 -3.52 -19.22
N TRP A 520 -12.17 -3.06 -20.47
CA TRP A 520 -11.79 -1.70 -20.87
C TRP A 520 -12.76 -0.62 -20.37
N VAL A 521 -12.17 0.47 -19.87
CA VAL A 521 -12.86 1.69 -19.46
C VAL A 521 -12.15 2.90 -20.08
N MET A 522 -12.94 3.81 -20.65
CA MET A 522 -12.47 5.11 -21.16
C MET A 522 -12.86 6.21 -20.17
N ILE A 523 -11.91 7.02 -19.73
CA ILE A 523 -12.16 8.29 -19.04
C ILE A 523 -12.33 9.38 -20.10
N VAL A 524 -13.30 10.28 -19.91
CA VAL A 524 -13.47 11.53 -20.66
C VAL A 524 -13.58 12.68 -19.65
N SER A 525 -12.57 13.55 -19.62
CA SER A 525 -12.40 14.72 -18.72
C SER A 525 -11.24 15.56 -19.30
N ASP A 526 -11.15 16.86 -19.03
CA ASP A 526 -9.99 17.67 -19.44
C ASP A 526 -8.73 17.44 -18.57
N GLN A 527 -8.86 16.73 -17.44
CA GLN A 527 -7.74 16.13 -16.69
C GLN A 527 -7.89 14.59 -16.58
N PRO A 528 -7.86 13.85 -17.70
CA PRO A 528 -8.29 12.45 -17.71
C PRO A 528 -7.41 11.50 -16.88
N LEU A 529 -6.19 11.91 -16.51
CA LEU A 529 -5.26 11.11 -15.70
C LEU A 529 -5.41 11.26 -14.18
N ILE A 530 -6.09 12.31 -13.69
CA ILE A 530 -6.21 12.60 -12.25
C ILE A 530 -7.64 12.95 -11.88
N HIS A 531 -8.10 12.49 -10.72
CA HIS A 531 -9.24 13.10 -10.03
C HIS A 531 -8.87 14.52 -9.61
N GLU A 532 -9.65 15.53 -10.01
CA GLU A 532 -9.51 16.91 -9.50
C GLU A 532 -10.41 17.14 -8.28
N ALA A 533 -9.85 17.75 -7.23
CA ALA A 533 -10.57 17.92 -5.97
C ALA A 533 -11.80 18.82 -6.12
N GLY A 534 -12.99 18.28 -5.88
CA GLY A 534 -14.26 18.97 -6.11
C GLY A 534 -14.83 18.85 -7.54
N GLU A 535 -14.21 18.05 -8.41
CA GLU A 535 -14.82 17.50 -9.64
C GLU A 535 -15.54 16.17 -9.31
N PRO A 536 -16.84 16.02 -9.58
CA PRO A 536 -17.56 14.76 -9.37
C PRO A 536 -17.19 13.71 -10.43
N GLU A 537 -17.03 12.46 -10.00
CA GLU A 537 -16.85 11.32 -10.92
C GLU A 537 -18.16 10.58 -11.18
N VAL A 538 -18.39 10.19 -12.43
CA VAL A 538 -19.56 9.40 -12.86
C VAL A 538 -19.12 8.19 -13.68
N LYS A 539 -19.93 7.13 -13.68
CA LYS A 539 -19.68 5.96 -14.55
C LYS A 539 -20.89 5.49 -15.35
N TYR A 540 -20.64 5.06 -16.59
CA TYR A 540 -21.57 4.22 -17.36
C TYR A 540 -20.99 2.82 -17.55
N ILE A 541 -21.83 1.80 -17.36
CA ILE A 541 -21.51 0.38 -17.58
C ILE A 541 -22.51 -0.20 -18.57
N GLY A 542 -22.04 -0.67 -19.73
CA GLY A 542 -22.86 -1.35 -20.73
C GLY A 542 -22.73 -2.86 -20.68
N ASN A 543 -23.75 -3.56 -21.19
CA ASN A 543 -23.62 -4.95 -21.64
C ASN A 543 -23.10 -5.88 -20.51
N VAL A 544 -23.73 -5.73 -19.33
CA VAL A 544 -23.57 -6.60 -18.14
C VAL A 544 -24.11 -8.00 -18.42
N HIS A 545 -25.15 -8.10 -19.23
CA HIS A 545 -25.51 -9.33 -19.93
C HIS A 545 -25.06 -9.24 -21.39
N GLY A 546 -24.44 -10.29 -21.91
CA GLY A 546 -23.81 -10.25 -23.24
C GLY A 546 -24.80 -10.15 -24.40
N ASP A 547 -26.03 -10.66 -24.23
CA ASP A 547 -27.13 -10.57 -25.20
C ASP A 547 -27.77 -9.17 -25.27
N GLU A 548 -27.54 -8.32 -24.27
CA GLU A 548 -28.09 -6.97 -24.15
C GLU A 548 -27.12 -5.96 -24.77
N SER A 549 -27.07 -5.97 -26.09
CA SER A 549 -26.01 -5.37 -26.91
C SER A 549 -26.13 -3.85 -27.10
N VAL A 550 -27.33 -3.29 -26.99
CA VAL A 550 -27.59 -1.86 -27.27
C VAL A 550 -26.73 -0.94 -26.41
N GLY A 551 -26.55 -1.25 -25.11
CA GLY A 551 -25.75 -0.44 -24.19
C GLY A 551 -24.29 -0.34 -24.60
N ARG A 552 -23.71 -1.40 -25.17
CA ARG A 552 -22.32 -1.42 -25.66
C ARG A 552 -22.12 -0.44 -26.79
N GLU A 553 -22.94 -0.56 -27.84
CA GLU A 553 -22.80 0.26 -29.04
C GLU A 553 -23.13 1.73 -28.75
N CYS A 554 -24.17 2.00 -27.95
CA CYS A 554 -24.48 3.35 -27.48
C CYS A 554 -23.33 3.98 -26.70
N LEU A 555 -22.59 3.24 -25.86
CA LEU A 555 -21.47 3.79 -25.11
C LEU A 555 -20.20 4.01 -25.95
N ILE A 556 -19.92 3.16 -26.95
CA ILE A 556 -18.85 3.39 -27.93
C ILE A 556 -19.13 4.69 -28.70
N LEU A 557 -20.37 4.88 -29.16
CA LEU A 557 -20.83 6.09 -29.83
C LEU A 557 -20.81 7.31 -28.90
N PHE A 558 -21.14 7.14 -27.61
CA PHE A 558 -21.15 8.22 -26.62
C PHE A 558 -19.74 8.78 -26.34
N ILE A 559 -18.72 7.92 -26.25
CA ILE A 559 -17.32 8.37 -26.14
C ILE A 559 -16.96 9.25 -27.35
N GLU A 560 -17.25 8.79 -28.57
CA GLU A 560 -16.97 9.61 -29.77
C GLU A 560 -17.79 10.91 -29.75
N TYR A 561 -19.06 10.86 -29.37
CA TYR A 561 -19.96 12.02 -29.33
C TYR A 561 -19.48 13.12 -28.38
N LEU A 562 -18.99 12.77 -27.18
CA LEU A 562 -18.32 13.71 -26.28
C LEU A 562 -17.08 14.31 -26.96
N CYS A 563 -16.20 13.46 -27.49
CA CYS A 563 -14.94 13.87 -28.10
C CYS A 563 -15.08 14.75 -29.35
N VAL A 564 -16.06 14.48 -30.23
CA VAL A 564 -16.26 15.29 -31.45
C VAL A 564 -16.90 16.64 -31.18
N ASN A 565 -17.59 16.81 -30.05
CA ASN A 565 -18.26 18.07 -29.65
C ASN A 565 -17.44 18.92 -28.67
N TYR A 566 -16.47 18.33 -27.97
CA TYR A 566 -15.54 19.06 -27.12
C TYR A 566 -14.84 20.21 -27.86
N GLY A 567 -14.80 21.40 -27.25
CA GLY A 567 -14.25 22.62 -27.84
C GLY A 567 -15.08 23.22 -28.99
N LYS A 568 -16.29 22.70 -29.25
CA LYS A 568 -17.20 23.18 -30.31
C LYS A 568 -18.63 23.44 -29.83
N ASN A 569 -19.07 22.72 -28.81
CA ASN A 569 -20.34 22.92 -28.13
C ASN A 569 -20.06 23.28 -26.66
N ASP A 570 -20.58 24.42 -26.20
CA ASP A 570 -20.27 24.96 -24.88
C ASP A 570 -20.70 24.03 -23.75
N TYR A 571 -21.85 23.36 -23.88
CA TYR A 571 -22.35 22.44 -22.86
C TYR A 571 -21.47 21.18 -22.77
N ILE A 572 -21.13 20.54 -23.88
CA ILE A 572 -20.24 19.35 -23.84
C ILE A 572 -18.85 19.72 -23.31
N THR A 573 -18.35 20.90 -23.68
CA THR A 573 -17.08 21.41 -23.16
C THR A 573 -17.18 21.62 -21.65
N GLN A 574 -18.18 22.37 -21.15
CA GLN A 574 -18.34 22.54 -19.70
C GLN A 574 -18.64 21.22 -18.96
N LEU A 575 -19.29 20.23 -19.58
CA LEU A 575 -19.51 18.93 -18.96
C LEU A 575 -18.18 18.18 -18.76
N VAL A 576 -17.35 18.12 -19.80
CA VAL A 576 -16.04 17.45 -19.77
C VAL A 576 -15.00 18.20 -18.92
N ASN A 577 -15.15 19.52 -18.74
CA ASN A 577 -14.30 20.35 -17.86
C ASN A 577 -14.78 20.44 -16.38
N ASN A 578 -15.80 19.67 -15.98
CA ASN A 578 -16.38 19.71 -14.62
C ASN A 578 -16.97 18.37 -14.14
N VAL A 579 -16.79 17.27 -14.89
CA VAL A 579 -17.30 15.94 -14.54
C VAL A 579 -16.34 14.91 -15.12
N ARG A 580 -15.84 14.00 -14.27
CA ARG A 580 -14.94 12.93 -14.71
C ARG A 580 -15.76 11.72 -15.16
N ILE A 581 -15.95 11.59 -16.47
CA ILE A 581 -16.87 10.60 -17.06
C ILE A 581 -16.11 9.31 -17.38
N HIS A 582 -16.37 8.24 -16.63
CA HIS A 582 -15.83 6.91 -16.93
C HIS A 582 -16.85 6.07 -17.72
N ILE A 583 -16.45 5.46 -18.81
CA ILE A 583 -17.34 4.71 -19.72
C ILE A 583 -16.77 3.32 -19.97
N MET A 584 -17.51 2.30 -19.53
CA MET A 584 -17.21 0.88 -19.72
C MET A 584 -18.22 0.27 -20.71
N PRO A 585 -17.89 0.10 -22.01
CA PRO A 585 -18.88 -0.37 -22.99
C PRO A 585 -19.34 -1.82 -22.78
N THR A 586 -18.54 -2.67 -22.13
CA THR A 586 -18.89 -4.07 -21.88
C THR A 586 -18.31 -4.55 -20.55
N MET A 587 -19.19 -5.00 -19.65
CA MET A 587 -18.80 -5.75 -18.46
C MET A 587 -18.73 -7.26 -18.75
N ASN A 588 -19.55 -7.77 -19.67
CA ASN A 588 -19.56 -9.17 -20.10
C ASN A 588 -19.14 -9.32 -21.58
N PRO A 589 -17.84 -9.14 -21.92
CA PRO A 589 -17.36 -9.32 -23.29
C PRO A 589 -17.49 -10.77 -23.76
N ASP A 590 -17.47 -11.75 -22.86
CA ASP A 590 -17.50 -13.18 -23.18
C ASP A 590 -18.88 -13.63 -23.65
N GLY A 591 -19.93 -13.20 -22.95
CA GLY A 591 -21.31 -13.42 -23.36
C GLY A 591 -21.63 -12.74 -24.70
N PHE A 592 -21.15 -11.51 -24.90
CA PHE A 592 -21.33 -10.80 -26.16
C PHE A 592 -20.65 -11.51 -27.33
N GLU A 593 -19.40 -11.92 -27.17
CA GLU A 593 -18.64 -12.65 -28.19
C GLU A 593 -19.30 -14.00 -28.55
N TYR A 594 -19.91 -14.66 -27.58
CA TYR A 594 -20.66 -15.91 -27.76
C TYR A 594 -21.98 -15.71 -28.53
N GLU A 595 -22.67 -14.57 -28.31
CA GLU A 595 -23.88 -14.19 -29.05
C GLU A 595 -23.55 -13.76 -30.50
N TYR A 596 -22.58 -12.84 -30.65
CA TYR A 596 -22.12 -12.28 -31.93
C TYR A 596 -21.74 -13.37 -32.94
N LYS A 597 -20.96 -14.36 -32.50
CA LYS A 597 -20.46 -15.45 -33.37
C LYS A 597 -21.55 -16.40 -33.88
N GLN A 598 -22.70 -16.46 -33.23
CA GLN A 598 -23.80 -17.34 -33.65
C GLN A 598 -24.83 -16.66 -34.55
N SER A 599 -24.83 -15.32 -34.65
CA SER A 599 -25.84 -14.56 -35.42
C SER A 599 -27.30 -14.85 -35.02
N ILE A 600 -27.53 -15.29 -33.77
CA ILE A 600 -28.86 -15.59 -33.24
C ILE A 600 -29.48 -14.29 -32.72
N HIS A 601 -30.22 -13.58 -33.57
CA HIS A 601 -30.88 -12.32 -33.21
C HIS A 601 -32.17 -12.53 -32.37
N ALA A 602 -32.16 -13.43 -31.39
CA ALA A 602 -33.32 -13.79 -30.58
C ALA A 602 -32.94 -14.48 -29.25
N GLN A 603 -33.01 -13.75 -28.13
CA GLN A 603 -32.86 -14.25 -26.73
C GLN A 603 -31.84 -15.40 -26.57
N GLY A 604 -30.61 -15.18 -27.03
CA GLY A 604 -29.63 -16.26 -27.10
C GLY A 604 -28.91 -16.54 -25.77
N PRO A 605 -28.02 -17.55 -25.76
CA PRO A 605 -27.36 -17.99 -24.54
C PRO A 605 -26.17 -17.09 -24.11
N GLY A 606 -25.94 -15.97 -24.80
CA GLY A 606 -24.92 -14.97 -24.46
C GLY A 606 -25.25 -14.07 -23.26
N ARG A 607 -26.42 -14.18 -22.63
CA ARG A 607 -26.76 -13.41 -21.40
C ARG A 607 -25.70 -13.54 -20.30
N LEU A 608 -25.30 -14.78 -20.03
CA LEU A 608 -24.43 -15.17 -18.92
C LEU A 608 -22.95 -14.96 -19.30
N ASN A 609 -22.03 -14.97 -18.33
CA ASN A 609 -20.59 -14.97 -18.63
C ASN A 609 -20.12 -16.36 -19.15
N ALA A 610 -18.81 -16.58 -19.31
CA ALA A 610 -18.30 -17.86 -19.82
C ALA A 610 -18.62 -19.03 -18.87
N ASN A 611 -18.49 -18.80 -17.55
CA ASN A 611 -18.87 -19.72 -16.47
C ASN A 611 -20.37 -20.01 -16.37
N LYS A 612 -21.22 -19.33 -17.17
CA LYS A 612 -22.68 -19.43 -17.15
C LYS A 612 -23.31 -18.93 -15.84
N ILE A 613 -22.69 -17.91 -15.25
CA ILE A 613 -23.24 -17.12 -14.16
C ILE A 613 -23.88 -15.83 -14.70
N ASP A 614 -24.96 -15.40 -14.07
CA ASP A 614 -25.62 -14.12 -14.32
C ASP A 614 -24.94 -13.05 -13.46
N LEU A 615 -24.17 -12.15 -14.08
CA LEU A 615 -23.37 -11.16 -13.35
C LEU A 615 -24.24 -10.22 -12.50
N ASN A 616 -25.46 -9.89 -12.95
CA ASN A 616 -26.39 -9.07 -12.19
C ASN A 616 -27.22 -9.87 -11.16
N ARG A 617 -26.77 -11.09 -10.83
CA ARG A 617 -27.22 -11.91 -9.67
C ARG A 617 -26.05 -12.35 -8.79
N ASN A 618 -24.85 -11.83 -9.04
CA ASN A 618 -23.60 -12.31 -8.46
C ASN A 618 -22.98 -11.34 -7.44
N PHE A 619 -23.47 -10.11 -7.34
CA PHE A 619 -23.01 -9.18 -6.30
C PHE A 619 -23.51 -9.61 -4.90
N PRO A 620 -22.82 -9.22 -3.81
CA PRO A 620 -23.30 -9.47 -2.45
C PRO A 620 -24.70 -8.88 -2.20
N LYS A 621 -25.65 -9.73 -1.79
CA LYS A 621 -27.02 -9.32 -1.44
C LYS A 621 -27.02 -8.30 -0.29
N VAL A 622 -27.63 -7.13 -0.53
CA VAL A 622 -27.86 -6.09 0.48
C VAL A 622 -28.91 -6.55 1.51
N GLN A 623 -28.63 -6.27 2.79
CA GLN A 623 -29.57 -6.44 3.91
C GLN A 623 -30.31 -5.12 4.12
N LEU A 624 -31.56 -5.01 3.65
CA LEU A 624 -32.32 -3.75 3.67
C LEU A 624 -32.74 -3.29 5.06
N GLU A 625 -32.82 -4.21 6.02
CA GLU A 625 -33.22 -3.92 7.39
C GLU A 625 -32.18 -3.03 8.09
N HIS A 626 -30.91 -3.12 7.67
CA HIS A 626 -29.78 -2.36 8.19
C HIS A 626 -28.78 -2.11 7.05
N LEU A 627 -28.89 -0.98 6.35
CA LEU A 627 -27.85 -0.55 5.43
C LEU A 627 -26.51 -0.37 6.17
N PRO A 628 -25.35 -0.63 5.53
CA PRO A 628 -24.06 -0.55 6.19
C PRO A 628 -23.80 0.85 6.75
N ASP A 629 -23.55 0.97 8.06
CA ASP A 629 -23.07 2.24 8.62
C ASP A 629 -21.68 2.53 8.05
N LYS A 630 -21.50 3.70 7.45
CA LYS A 630 -20.20 4.15 6.95
C LYS A 630 -19.18 4.34 8.11
N ASN A 631 -19.59 4.23 9.38
CA ASN A 631 -18.68 4.06 10.53
C ASN A 631 -18.16 2.62 10.70
N ASP A 632 -18.97 1.58 10.45
CA ASP A 632 -18.50 0.17 10.50
C ASP A 632 -17.53 -0.14 9.35
N ILE A 633 -17.57 0.68 8.29
CA ILE A 633 -16.54 0.76 7.24
C ILE A 633 -15.18 1.27 7.76
N VAL A 634 -15.14 1.92 8.95
CA VAL A 634 -13.97 2.67 9.45
C VAL A 634 -13.46 2.17 10.82
N VAL A 635 -14.31 1.83 11.79
CA VAL A 635 -13.92 1.20 13.08
C VAL A 635 -15.04 0.30 13.62
N PRO A 636 -14.84 -1.03 13.73
CA PRO A 636 -15.79 -1.91 14.42
C PRO A 636 -15.82 -1.66 15.94
N LYS A 637 -17.03 -1.61 16.52
CA LYS A 637 -17.20 -1.80 17.96
C LYS A 637 -17.12 -3.29 18.33
N GLN A 638 -16.64 -3.56 19.54
CA GLN A 638 -16.70 -4.87 20.17
C GLN A 638 -18.02 -5.03 20.94
N ASP A 639 -18.34 -6.27 21.35
CA ASP A 639 -19.51 -6.71 22.14
C ASP A 639 -20.83 -6.89 21.34
N SER A 640 -21.67 -7.92 21.59
CA SER A 640 -21.53 -9.07 22.52
C SER A 640 -22.26 -10.35 22.04
N GLU A 641 -21.87 -11.48 22.66
CA GLU A 641 -22.72 -12.60 23.06
C GLU A 641 -23.94 -12.98 22.18
N ASN A 642 -23.71 -13.75 21.11
CA ASN A 642 -24.30 -15.09 20.96
C ASN A 642 -23.58 -15.93 19.90
N GLY A 643 -23.48 -17.24 20.11
CA GLY A 643 -22.52 -18.10 19.41
C GLY A 643 -22.90 -18.50 17.98
N GLY A 644 -22.12 -18.04 17.00
CA GLY A 644 -22.15 -18.54 15.62
C GLY A 644 -21.22 -17.74 14.71
N ASN A 645 -20.12 -18.34 14.23
CA ASN A 645 -19.11 -17.63 13.45
C ASN A 645 -19.68 -17.13 12.11
N ARG A 646 -19.79 -15.81 11.93
CA ARG A 646 -20.18 -15.21 10.63
C ARG A 646 -19.14 -15.48 9.53
N LEU A 647 -17.86 -15.61 9.91
CA LEU A 647 -16.72 -15.97 9.05
C LEU A 647 -16.92 -17.28 8.27
N ASP A 648 -17.55 -18.29 8.89
CA ASP A 648 -17.80 -19.59 8.24
C ASP A 648 -18.90 -19.49 7.16
N LYS A 649 -19.69 -18.41 7.14
CA LYS A 649 -20.69 -18.14 6.10
C LYS A 649 -20.18 -17.21 4.99
N LEU A 650 -19.30 -16.26 5.31
CA LEU A 650 -18.79 -15.30 4.34
C LEU A 650 -17.59 -15.81 3.53
N SER A 651 -16.76 -16.70 4.09
CA SER A 651 -15.68 -17.39 3.35
C SER A 651 -16.18 -18.26 2.19
N ASN A 652 -17.44 -18.70 2.23
CA ASN A 652 -18.10 -19.38 1.11
C ASN A 652 -18.53 -18.40 0.00
N ILE A 653 -18.66 -17.09 0.26
CA ILE A 653 -19.20 -16.11 -0.70
C ILE A 653 -18.13 -15.61 -1.69
N GLU A 654 -16.90 -15.35 -1.23
CA GLU A 654 -15.82 -14.90 -2.14
C GLU A 654 -15.46 -15.95 -3.22
N HIS A 655 -15.63 -17.25 -2.93
CA HIS A 655 -15.48 -18.34 -3.89
C HIS A 655 -16.65 -18.47 -4.91
N HIS A 656 -17.64 -17.58 -4.83
CA HIS A 656 -18.76 -17.53 -5.78
C HIS A 656 -18.79 -16.25 -6.62
N LEU A 657 -17.87 -15.29 -6.39
CA LEU A 657 -17.79 -14.06 -7.18
C LEU A 657 -17.01 -14.28 -8.49
N GLU A 658 -17.64 -13.96 -9.61
CA GLU A 658 -17.05 -13.98 -10.95
C GLU A 658 -16.04 -12.84 -11.15
N PRO A 659 -15.05 -13.00 -12.06
CA PRO A 659 -13.96 -12.03 -12.17
C PRO A 659 -14.42 -10.66 -12.69
N GLU A 660 -15.46 -10.61 -13.54
CA GLU A 660 -16.05 -9.36 -14.02
C GLU A 660 -16.68 -8.56 -12.88
N VAL A 661 -17.45 -9.24 -12.02
CA VAL A 661 -18.09 -8.66 -10.82
C VAL A 661 -17.03 -8.17 -9.84
N ARG A 662 -16.01 -9.00 -9.56
CA ARG A 662 -14.90 -8.63 -8.66
C ARG A 662 -14.12 -7.40 -9.16
N ALA A 663 -13.91 -7.29 -10.48
CA ALA A 663 -13.26 -6.14 -11.09
C ALA A 663 -14.09 -4.85 -10.95
N VAL A 664 -15.39 -4.90 -11.24
CA VAL A 664 -16.29 -3.73 -11.10
C VAL A 664 -16.48 -3.31 -9.63
N MET A 665 -16.55 -4.27 -8.71
CA MET A 665 -16.58 -3.98 -7.26
C MET A 665 -15.30 -3.26 -6.81
N HIS A 666 -14.12 -3.77 -7.19
CA HIS A 666 -12.85 -3.13 -6.86
C HIS A 666 -12.75 -1.73 -7.47
N TRP A 667 -13.10 -1.59 -8.76
CA TRP A 667 -13.11 -0.32 -9.47
C TRP A 667 -14.02 0.73 -8.82
N SER A 668 -15.21 0.32 -8.35
CA SER A 668 -16.16 1.23 -7.68
C SER A 668 -15.76 1.62 -6.25
N LEU A 669 -14.69 1.03 -5.69
CA LEU A 669 -14.18 1.35 -4.34
C LEU A 669 -12.89 2.20 -4.35
N ILE A 670 -12.23 2.37 -5.50
CA ILE A 670 -11.00 3.18 -5.63
C ILE A 670 -11.26 4.63 -6.10
N TYR A 671 -12.38 4.85 -6.80
CA TYR A 671 -12.80 6.16 -7.34
C TYR A 671 -14.04 6.69 -6.59
N PRO A 672 -14.16 8.01 -6.37
CA PRO A 672 -15.29 8.62 -5.67
C PRO A 672 -16.50 8.80 -6.59
N PHE A 673 -17.05 7.70 -7.13
CA PHE A 673 -18.24 7.76 -7.96
C PHE A 673 -19.45 8.29 -7.17
N VAL A 674 -20.17 9.21 -7.81
CA VAL A 674 -21.33 9.92 -7.25
C VAL A 674 -22.63 9.49 -7.91
N LEU A 675 -22.58 9.22 -9.21
CA LEU A 675 -23.72 8.86 -10.06
C LEU A 675 -23.30 7.83 -11.11
N SER A 676 -24.15 6.82 -11.34
CA SER A 676 -23.86 5.80 -12.36
C SER A 676 -25.08 5.18 -13.04
N GLY A 677 -24.92 4.88 -14.33
CA GLY A 677 -25.91 4.15 -15.10
C GLY A 677 -25.37 2.78 -15.51
N ASN A 678 -26.11 1.70 -15.21
CA ASN A 678 -25.88 0.40 -15.84
C ASN A 678 -26.91 0.19 -16.97
N LEU A 679 -26.50 -0.29 -18.14
CA LEU A 679 -27.30 -0.28 -19.37
C LEU A 679 -27.67 -1.68 -19.83
N HIS A 680 -28.98 -1.91 -19.96
CA HIS A 680 -29.63 -3.20 -20.16
C HIS A 680 -30.59 -3.20 -21.36
N GLY A 681 -31.19 -4.37 -21.65
CA GLY A 681 -32.22 -4.51 -22.67
C GLY A 681 -33.19 -5.67 -22.40
N GLY A 682 -34.42 -5.52 -22.90
CA GLY A 682 -35.55 -6.41 -22.63
C GLY A 682 -36.82 -5.66 -22.22
N ALA A 683 -36.67 -4.49 -21.60
CA ALA A 683 -37.76 -3.55 -21.31
C ALA A 683 -37.44 -2.15 -21.88
N LEU A 684 -38.28 -1.15 -21.60
CA LEU A 684 -37.97 0.27 -21.84
C LEU A 684 -38.36 1.08 -20.60
N VAL A 685 -37.43 1.21 -19.65
CA VAL A 685 -37.69 1.79 -18.32
C VAL A 685 -36.39 2.21 -17.62
N ALA A 686 -36.43 3.27 -16.81
CA ALA A 686 -35.40 3.57 -15.83
C ALA A 686 -35.76 2.90 -14.48
N ASN A 687 -35.09 1.80 -14.17
CA ASN A 687 -35.24 0.99 -12.97
C ASN A 687 -34.34 1.52 -11.85
N TYR A 688 -34.87 1.66 -10.62
CA TYR A 688 -34.14 2.28 -9.51
C TYR A 688 -34.31 1.53 -8.17
N PRO A 689 -33.38 1.72 -7.19
CA PRO A 689 -33.35 0.98 -5.94
C PRO A 689 -34.61 1.07 -5.04
N PHE A 690 -34.93 0.02 -4.29
CA PHE A 690 -34.24 -1.28 -4.25
C PHE A 690 -34.79 -2.29 -5.27
N ASP A 691 -33.88 -3.02 -5.88
CA ASP A 691 -34.10 -4.22 -6.69
C ASP A 691 -34.54 -5.41 -5.82
N ASN A 692 -34.04 -5.50 -4.59
CA ASN A 692 -34.41 -6.55 -3.63
C ASN A 692 -35.44 -6.08 -2.58
N ARG A 693 -35.96 -7.01 -1.76
CA ARG A 693 -36.93 -6.71 -0.70
C ARG A 693 -36.72 -7.50 0.58
N ILE A 694 -37.17 -6.92 1.69
CA ILE A 694 -37.37 -7.60 2.99
C ILE A 694 -38.40 -8.73 2.80
N SER A 695 -38.12 -9.92 3.35
CA SER A 695 -38.91 -11.15 3.10
C SER A 695 -40.39 -11.03 3.49
N ASP A 696 -40.65 -10.32 4.58
CA ASP A 696 -41.95 -10.25 5.24
C ASP A 696 -42.74 -8.99 4.83
N SER A 697 -42.22 -8.21 3.88
CA SER A 697 -42.89 -7.02 3.35
C SER A 697 -44.14 -7.38 2.55
N THR A 698 -45.27 -6.77 2.89
CA THR A 698 -46.52 -6.83 2.12
C THR A 698 -46.58 -5.79 1.00
N SER A 699 -45.62 -4.86 0.96
CA SER A 699 -45.46 -3.91 -0.14
C SER A 699 -44.87 -4.59 -1.38
N LYS A 700 -45.27 -4.13 -2.57
CA LYS A 700 -44.55 -4.44 -3.81
C LYS A 700 -43.29 -3.56 -3.95
N GLU A 701 -43.40 -2.29 -3.59
CA GLU A 701 -42.30 -1.33 -3.61
C GLU A 701 -41.36 -1.55 -2.43
N SER A 702 -40.06 -1.59 -2.71
CA SER A 702 -38.98 -1.66 -1.71
C SER A 702 -38.17 -0.36 -1.77
N LYS A 703 -38.53 0.60 -0.91
CA LYS A 703 -38.07 2.00 -1.03
C LYS A 703 -36.72 2.21 -0.38
N SER A 704 -35.88 2.99 -1.05
CA SER A 704 -34.60 3.43 -0.52
C SER A 704 -34.75 4.70 0.34
N PRO A 705 -33.81 4.99 1.27
CA PRO A 705 -33.77 6.28 1.97
C PRO A 705 -33.76 7.48 1.01
N ASP A 706 -33.12 7.31 -0.15
CA ASP A 706 -33.02 8.29 -1.23
C ASP A 706 -34.12 8.16 -2.31
N GLU A 707 -35.27 7.53 -2.02
CA GLU A 707 -36.38 7.28 -2.98
C GLU A 707 -36.71 8.49 -3.88
N GLN A 708 -36.79 9.71 -3.31
CA GLN A 708 -37.12 10.91 -4.08
C GLN A 708 -35.99 11.31 -5.03
N THR A 709 -34.74 11.21 -4.59
CA THR A 709 -33.54 11.44 -5.40
C THR A 709 -33.47 10.39 -6.52
N PHE A 710 -33.68 9.11 -6.23
CA PHE A 710 -33.69 8.06 -7.26
C PHE A 710 -34.81 8.23 -8.28
N GLN A 711 -36.02 8.63 -7.88
CA GLN A 711 -37.06 8.95 -8.84
C GLN A 711 -36.70 10.17 -9.71
N MET A 712 -36.00 11.18 -9.18
CA MET A 712 -35.49 12.31 -9.96
C MET A 712 -34.45 11.84 -11.00
N LEU A 713 -33.48 11.02 -10.58
CA LEU A 713 -32.46 10.44 -11.45
C LEU A 713 -33.09 9.58 -12.57
N ALA A 714 -34.01 8.67 -12.22
CA ALA A 714 -34.70 7.82 -13.19
C ALA A 714 -35.57 8.63 -14.18
N ARG A 715 -36.28 9.67 -13.70
CA ARG A 715 -37.05 10.58 -14.56
C ARG A 715 -36.16 11.31 -15.55
N SER A 716 -34.95 11.71 -15.17
CA SER A 716 -34.06 12.46 -16.05
C SER A 716 -33.72 11.71 -17.33
N TYR A 717 -33.52 10.38 -17.25
CA TYR A 717 -33.37 9.53 -18.43
C TYR A 717 -34.69 9.35 -19.17
N SER A 718 -35.75 8.99 -18.44
CA SER A 718 -37.07 8.64 -18.99
C SER A 718 -37.73 9.78 -19.79
N HIS A 719 -37.63 11.02 -19.31
CA HIS A 719 -38.21 12.21 -19.93
C HIS A 719 -37.37 12.71 -21.10
N ALA A 720 -36.03 12.62 -21.00
CA ALA A 720 -35.15 12.93 -22.11
C ALA A 720 -35.28 11.91 -23.26
N HIS A 721 -35.54 10.63 -22.98
CA HIS A 721 -35.80 9.61 -23.99
C HIS A 721 -37.14 9.87 -24.72
N PRO A 722 -37.21 9.87 -26.07
CA PRO A 722 -38.42 10.21 -26.83
C PRO A 722 -39.65 9.36 -26.53
N ASN A 723 -39.47 8.15 -25.99
CA ASN A 723 -40.52 7.14 -25.86
C ASN A 723 -40.65 6.49 -24.47
N MET A 724 -39.76 6.76 -23.51
CA MET A 724 -39.73 6.01 -22.23
C MET A 724 -40.80 6.52 -21.26
N HIS A 725 -40.83 7.83 -20.98
CA HIS A 725 -41.84 8.50 -20.14
C HIS A 725 -43.30 8.21 -20.51
N LYS A 726 -43.57 7.86 -21.78
CA LYS A 726 -44.91 7.48 -22.27
C LYS A 726 -45.41 6.21 -21.61
N GLY A 727 -44.51 5.33 -21.17
CA GLY A 727 -44.82 4.14 -20.39
C GLY A 727 -45.47 2.98 -21.14
N ASP A 728 -45.98 3.18 -22.35
CA ASP A 728 -46.73 2.19 -23.14
C ASP A 728 -45.85 1.49 -24.20
N ALA A 729 -44.72 0.92 -23.75
CA ALA A 729 -43.82 0.10 -24.56
C ALA A 729 -44.21 -1.40 -24.49
N CYS A 730 -43.23 -2.31 -24.48
CA CYS A 730 -43.48 -3.77 -24.33
C CYS A 730 -44.05 -4.16 -22.96
N ILE A 731 -43.72 -3.42 -21.90
CA ILE A 731 -44.24 -3.58 -20.54
C ILE A 731 -44.69 -2.20 -20.08
N LYS A 732 -45.84 -2.10 -19.40
CA LYS A 732 -46.37 -0.80 -18.98
C LYS A 732 -45.72 -0.30 -17.69
N PHE A 733 -45.00 0.81 -17.78
CA PHE A 733 -44.39 1.50 -16.64
C PHE A 733 -44.87 2.96 -16.58
N ASN A 734 -45.57 3.34 -15.51
CA ASN A 734 -46.00 4.74 -15.36
C ASN A 734 -44.77 5.66 -15.34
N ASP A 735 -44.83 6.77 -16.08
CA ASP A 735 -43.74 7.77 -16.13
C ASP A 735 -42.39 7.23 -16.67
N GLY A 736 -42.39 6.02 -17.25
CA GLY A 736 -41.20 5.34 -17.78
C GLY A 736 -40.14 4.98 -16.72
N ILE A 737 -40.52 4.96 -15.44
CA ILE A 737 -39.63 4.58 -14.33
C ILE A 737 -40.22 3.39 -13.55
N THR A 738 -39.38 2.66 -12.80
CA THR A 738 -39.87 1.65 -11.86
C THR A 738 -38.93 1.42 -10.68
N ASN A 739 -39.48 1.19 -9.50
CA ASN A 739 -38.72 0.61 -8.38
C ASN A 739 -38.51 -0.87 -8.68
N GLY A 740 -37.27 -1.36 -8.61
CA GLY A 740 -36.93 -2.70 -9.13
C GLY A 740 -37.76 -3.83 -8.51
N ALA A 741 -37.83 -3.90 -7.19
CA ALA A 741 -38.63 -4.90 -6.47
C ALA A 741 -40.14 -4.84 -6.80
N ALA A 742 -40.67 -3.67 -7.21
CA ALA A 742 -42.06 -3.49 -7.62
C ALA A 742 -42.34 -4.07 -9.02
N TRP A 743 -41.35 -4.08 -9.91
CA TRP A 743 -41.40 -4.78 -11.20
C TRP A 743 -41.15 -6.29 -11.00
N TYR A 744 -39.96 -6.67 -10.51
CA TYR A 744 -39.66 -8.02 -10.03
C TYR A 744 -38.45 -8.02 -9.10
N VAL A 745 -38.47 -8.87 -8.07
CA VAL A 745 -37.39 -8.97 -7.09
C VAL A 745 -36.14 -9.58 -7.72
N ILE A 746 -35.01 -8.88 -7.57
CA ILE A 746 -33.67 -9.32 -7.93
C ILE A 746 -32.84 -9.40 -6.64
N ASP A 747 -32.13 -10.51 -6.43
CA ASP A 747 -31.08 -10.59 -5.41
C ASP A 747 -29.71 -10.61 -6.10
N GLY A 748 -28.73 -9.92 -5.49
CA GLY A 748 -27.35 -9.87 -5.97
C GLY A 748 -27.12 -8.98 -7.20
N GLY A 749 -27.94 -7.93 -7.36
CA GLY A 749 -27.77 -6.92 -8.41
C GLY A 749 -26.68 -5.89 -8.11
N MET A 750 -26.08 -5.34 -9.17
CA MET A 750 -25.02 -4.32 -9.10
C MET A 750 -25.52 -2.99 -8.54
N GLN A 751 -26.71 -2.57 -8.97
CA GLN A 751 -27.35 -1.30 -8.63
C GLN A 751 -27.48 -1.07 -7.12
N ASP A 752 -28.13 -2.00 -6.42
CA ASP A 752 -28.32 -1.94 -4.97
C ASP A 752 -26.98 -2.04 -4.22
N TRP A 753 -26.01 -2.81 -4.76
CA TRP A 753 -24.68 -2.95 -4.18
C TRP A 753 -23.89 -1.63 -4.24
N SER A 754 -23.87 -0.94 -5.39
CA SER A 754 -23.19 0.35 -5.56
C SER A 754 -23.69 1.36 -4.52
N TYR A 755 -25.01 1.50 -4.36
CA TYR A 755 -25.62 2.40 -3.39
C TYR A 755 -25.33 2.01 -1.92
N ALA A 756 -25.48 0.73 -1.56
CA ALA A 756 -25.28 0.31 -0.18
C ALA A 756 -23.84 0.49 0.31
N TYR A 757 -22.85 0.16 -0.53
CA TYR A 757 -21.46 0.00 -0.12
C TYR A 757 -20.51 1.14 -0.52
N THR A 758 -20.89 1.99 -1.49
CA THR A 758 -20.07 3.13 -1.95
C THR A 758 -20.74 4.47 -1.61
N SER A 759 -20.43 5.57 -2.31
CA SER A 759 -21.23 6.82 -2.30
C SER A 759 -22.05 7.01 -3.60
N ASP A 760 -22.00 6.03 -4.50
CA ASP A 760 -22.50 6.09 -5.87
C ASP A 760 -23.99 5.73 -5.97
N MET A 761 -24.77 6.57 -6.64
CA MET A 761 -26.21 6.38 -6.80
C MET A 761 -26.55 5.76 -8.15
N GLU A 762 -26.49 4.42 -8.22
CA GLU A 762 -26.66 3.68 -9.47
C GLU A 762 -28.13 3.51 -9.91
N VAL A 763 -28.40 3.63 -11.21
CA VAL A 763 -29.71 3.38 -11.85
C VAL A 763 -29.55 2.38 -12.99
N THR A 764 -30.43 1.38 -13.04
CA THR A 764 -30.50 0.39 -14.12
C THR A 764 -31.36 0.92 -15.26
N ILE A 765 -30.84 0.98 -16.47
CA ILE A 765 -31.50 1.63 -17.61
C ILE A 765 -31.74 0.62 -18.72
N GLU A 766 -33.01 0.23 -18.89
CA GLU A 766 -33.47 -0.68 -19.94
C GLU A 766 -33.71 0.11 -21.23
N LEU A 767 -32.83 -0.04 -22.22
CA LEU A 767 -32.77 0.79 -23.43
C LEU A 767 -33.78 0.41 -24.52
N GLY A 768 -34.45 -0.74 -24.39
CA GLY A 768 -35.52 -1.15 -25.29
C GLY A 768 -35.81 -2.65 -25.31
N CYS A 769 -37.00 -2.96 -25.81
CA CYS A 769 -37.63 -4.27 -25.74
C CYS A 769 -36.90 -5.39 -26.50
N VAL A 770 -36.03 -5.05 -27.46
CA VAL A 770 -35.23 -6.00 -28.23
C VAL A 770 -33.79 -5.89 -27.75
N LYS A 771 -33.30 -6.93 -27.07
CA LYS A 771 -31.95 -6.99 -26.51
C LYS A 771 -30.83 -6.86 -27.55
N TYR A 772 -31.01 -7.60 -28.65
CA TYR A 772 -30.10 -7.69 -29.78
C TYR A 772 -30.85 -7.34 -31.07
N PRO A 773 -31.13 -6.03 -31.32
CA PRO A 773 -31.84 -5.59 -32.51
C PRO A 773 -31.01 -5.85 -33.79
N LYS A 774 -31.62 -5.63 -34.95
CA LYS A 774 -30.89 -5.66 -36.22
C LYS A 774 -29.92 -4.49 -36.27
N GLN A 775 -28.78 -4.67 -36.92
CA GLN A 775 -27.78 -3.62 -37.06
C GLN A 775 -28.37 -2.32 -37.67
N THR A 776 -29.32 -2.44 -38.59
CA THR A 776 -30.05 -1.31 -39.22
C THR A 776 -30.87 -0.47 -38.24
N GLU A 777 -31.17 -1.00 -37.05
CA GLU A 777 -31.99 -0.34 -36.02
C GLU A 777 -31.10 0.39 -34.99
N LEU A 778 -29.79 0.09 -34.91
CA LEU A 778 -28.85 0.71 -33.97
C LEU A 778 -28.83 2.25 -34.04
N LYS A 779 -28.98 2.84 -35.24
CA LYS A 779 -29.09 4.30 -35.35
C LYS A 779 -30.32 4.86 -34.64
N SER A 780 -31.46 4.16 -34.70
CA SER A 780 -32.68 4.59 -34.02
C SER A 780 -32.50 4.53 -32.50
N TYR A 781 -31.83 3.50 -31.99
CA TYR A 781 -31.48 3.39 -30.57
C TYR A 781 -30.52 4.52 -30.13
N TRP A 782 -29.50 4.83 -30.93
CA TRP A 782 -28.61 5.97 -30.68
C TRP A 782 -29.37 7.30 -30.68
N ASP A 783 -30.22 7.54 -31.70
CA ASP A 783 -31.00 8.77 -31.83
C ASP A 783 -31.95 8.99 -30.64
N ASP A 784 -32.61 7.93 -30.18
CA ASP A 784 -33.50 7.96 -29.01
C ASP A 784 -32.75 8.14 -27.67
N ASN A 785 -31.53 7.59 -27.52
CA ASN A 785 -30.83 7.52 -26.22
C ASN A 785 -29.75 8.59 -26.00
N LYS A 786 -29.12 9.16 -27.05
CA LYS A 786 -28.01 10.13 -26.89
C LYS A 786 -28.34 11.37 -26.05
N GLY A 787 -29.58 11.86 -26.13
CA GLY A 787 -30.06 12.97 -25.29
C GLY A 787 -30.30 12.55 -23.83
N ALA A 788 -30.76 11.32 -23.60
CA ALA A 788 -30.98 10.78 -22.26
C ALA A 788 -29.66 10.45 -21.56
N LEU A 789 -28.68 9.92 -22.30
CA LEU A 789 -27.33 9.67 -21.78
C LEU A 789 -26.68 10.95 -21.22
N LEU A 790 -26.83 12.07 -21.92
CA LEU A 790 -26.37 13.41 -21.49
C LEU A 790 -27.15 13.94 -20.28
N ALA A 791 -28.49 13.97 -20.37
CA ALA A 791 -29.35 14.51 -19.31
C ALA A 791 -29.15 13.78 -17.97
N TYR A 792 -28.95 12.46 -18.03
CA TYR A 792 -28.73 11.64 -16.84
C TYR A 792 -27.39 11.93 -16.15
N ILE A 793 -26.23 11.86 -16.84
CA ILE A 793 -24.95 12.15 -16.14
C ILE A 793 -24.85 13.60 -15.67
N THR A 794 -25.58 14.51 -16.32
CA THR A 794 -25.70 15.90 -15.85
C THR A 794 -26.39 16.00 -14.47
N GLN A 795 -27.16 14.99 -14.03
CA GLN A 795 -27.77 15.03 -12.70
C GLN A 795 -26.75 15.07 -11.56
N VAL A 796 -25.50 14.65 -11.79
CA VAL A 796 -24.43 14.67 -10.78
C VAL A 796 -24.16 16.08 -10.21
N VAL A 797 -24.59 17.13 -10.91
CA VAL A 797 -24.36 18.53 -10.51
C VAL A 797 -25.36 19.07 -9.48
N HIS A 798 -26.34 18.27 -9.03
CA HIS A 798 -27.42 18.66 -8.12
C HIS A 798 -27.13 18.29 -6.65
N GLY A 799 -28.04 18.64 -5.73
CA GLY A 799 -27.90 18.33 -4.31
C GLY A 799 -26.95 19.26 -3.57
N ILE A 800 -25.99 18.71 -2.83
CA ILE A 800 -24.90 19.45 -2.18
C ILE A 800 -23.54 18.89 -2.57
N ARG A 801 -22.53 19.77 -2.57
CA ARG A 801 -21.12 19.39 -2.69
C ARG A 801 -20.28 20.27 -1.77
N GLY A 802 -19.06 19.85 -1.47
CA GLY A 802 -18.27 20.61 -0.52
C GLY A 802 -16.91 20.02 -0.19
N PHE A 803 -16.26 20.64 0.79
CA PHE A 803 -15.02 20.18 1.39
C PHE A 803 -15.13 20.12 2.92
N VAL A 804 -14.30 19.27 3.53
CA VAL A 804 -14.11 19.20 4.98
C VAL A 804 -12.63 19.39 5.31
N TYR A 805 -12.33 20.32 6.21
CA TYR A 805 -10.97 20.66 6.64
C TYR A 805 -10.79 20.51 8.15
N ASP A 806 -9.55 20.29 8.58
CA ASP A 806 -9.14 20.49 9.97
C ASP A 806 -9.23 21.98 10.33
N ALA A 807 -9.99 22.31 11.38
CA ALA A 807 -10.25 23.68 11.80
C ALA A 807 -8.96 24.48 12.12
N LYS A 808 -7.90 23.80 12.57
CA LYS A 808 -6.62 24.40 12.95
C LYS A 808 -5.61 24.38 11.80
N THR A 809 -5.36 23.22 11.20
CA THR A 809 -4.28 23.06 10.20
C THR A 809 -4.70 23.39 8.77
N LYS A 810 -6.02 23.49 8.50
CA LYS A 810 -6.63 23.67 7.17
C LYS A 810 -6.34 22.54 6.17
N ILE A 811 -5.75 21.43 6.63
CA ILE A 811 -5.53 20.24 5.81
C ILE A 811 -6.90 19.59 5.53
N PRO A 812 -7.19 19.16 4.29
CA PRO A 812 -8.42 18.43 3.97
C PRO A 812 -8.53 17.10 4.74
N LEU A 813 -9.76 16.69 5.03
CA LEU A 813 -10.06 15.53 5.86
C LEU A 813 -10.82 14.46 5.05
N SER A 814 -10.09 13.47 4.56
CA SER A 814 -10.63 12.28 3.89
C SER A 814 -11.31 11.28 4.85
N GLY A 815 -12.31 10.53 4.39
CA GLY A 815 -13.07 9.60 5.25
C GLY A 815 -13.88 10.26 6.39
N VAL A 816 -14.25 11.54 6.25
CA VAL A 816 -15.33 12.16 7.03
C VAL A 816 -16.65 11.63 6.47
N ILE A 817 -17.61 11.34 7.35
CA ILE A 817 -18.97 10.93 7.00
C ILE A 817 -19.86 12.17 6.94
N ILE A 818 -20.65 12.28 5.87
CA ILE A 818 -21.62 13.36 5.67
C ILE A 818 -23.03 12.77 5.84
N HIS A 819 -23.68 13.19 6.91
CA HIS A 819 -25.06 12.84 7.25
C HIS A 819 -26.01 13.92 6.74
N VAL A 820 -27.13 13.50 6.14
CA VAL A 820 -28.28 14.35 5.84
C VAL A 820 -29.37 13.97 6.82
N HIS A 821 -29.90 14.93 7.58
CA HIS A 821 -30.94 14.64 8.58
C HIS A 821 -32.20 14.09 7.88
N ASP A 822 -32.89 13.20 8.57
CA ASP A 822 -34.02 12.39 8.09
C ASP A 822 -33.76 11.43 6.89
N ILE A 823 -32.57 11.42 6.27
CA ILE A 823 -32.19 10.44 5.24
C ILE A 823 -31.20 9.42 5.81
N GLN A 824 -31.63 8.16 5.93
CA GLN A 824 -30.83 7.05 6.49
C GLN A 824 -29.81 6.48 5.49
N HIS A 825 -29.05 7.36 4.82
CA HIS A 825 -27.93 7.02 3.97
C HIS A 825 -26.88 8.15 3.97
N ASN A 826 -25.64 7.80 4.32
CA ASN A 826 -24.52 8.74 4.46
C ASN A 826 -23.52 8.54 3.33
N VAL A 827 -22.83 9.61 2.91
CA VAL A 827 -21.69 9.54 1.97
C VAL A 827 -20.38 9.87 2.68
N THR A 828 -19.25 9.67 2.01
CA THR A 828 -17.91 9.95 2.57
C THR A 828 -17.09 10.92 1.72
N THR A 829 -16.25 11.72 2.36
CA THR A 829 -15.27 12.56 1.66
C THR A 829 -14.13 11.74 1.05
N TYR A 830 -13.70 12.07 -0.15
CA TYR A 830 -12.55 11.44 -0.81
C TYR A 830 -11.20 11.97 -0.28
N ARG A 831 -10.09 11.58 -0.91
CA ARG A 831 -8.72 11.81 -0.45
C ARG A 831 -8.38 13.30 -0.25
N ASP A 832 -8.97 14.18 -1.07
CA ASP A 832 -8.73 15.62 -1.07
C ASP A 832 -9.75 16.39 -0.19
N GLY A 833 -10.50 15.66 0.64
CA GLY A 833 -11.45 16.19 1.64
C GLY A 833 -12.78 16.66 1.06
N ASP A 834 -12.97 16.47 -0.23
CA ASP A 834 -14.14 16.82 -1.01
C ASP A 834 -15.24 15.74 -0.95
N PHE A 835 -16.50 16.16 -1.12
CA PHE A 835 -17.65 15.26 -1.15
C PHE A 835 -18.79 15.80 -2.03
N PHE A 836 -19.66 14.88 -2.44
CA PHE A 836 -20.88 15.13 -3.19
C PHE A 836 -22.02 14.32 -2.58
N ARG A 837 -23.22 14.89 -2.52
CA ARG A 837 -24.42 14.22 -2.03
C ARG A 837 -25.61 14.70 -2.86
N LEU A 838 -26.06 13.86 -3.79
CA LEU A 838 -27.24 14.14 -4.59
C LEU A 838 -28.47 14.16 -3.67
N LEU A 839 -29.30 15.19 -3.86
CA LEU A 839 -30.54 15.45 -3.13
C LEU A 839 -31.51 16.15 -4.08
N THR A 840 -32.81 15.97 -3.85
CA THR A 840 -33.84 16.82 -4.44
C THR A 840 -33.81 18.24 -3.85
N ALA A 841 -34.52 19.18 -4.47
CA ALA A 841 -34.66 20.52 -3.88
C ALA A 841 -35.47 20.47 -2.58
N GLY A 842 -34.98 21.17 -1.56
CA GLY A 842 -35.47 21.08 -0.19
C GLY A 842 -34.63 21.90 0.77
N VAL A 843 -34.92 21.77 2.07
CA VAL A 843 -34.14 22.41 3.15
C VAL A 843 -33.69 21.30 4.09
N TYR A 844 -32.37 21.20 4.30
CA TYR A 844 -31.75 20.08 4.99
C TYR A 844 -30.81 20.54 6.09
N ASP A 845 -30.74 19.78 7.18
CA ASP A 845 -29.67 19.89 8.17
C ASP A 845 -28.60 18.85 7.81
N ILE A 846 -27.34 19.28 7.72
CA ILE A 846 -26.20 18.47 7.26
C ILE A 846 -25.15 18.40 8.36
N THR A 847 -24.74 17.20 8.77
CA THR A 847 -23.69 16.98 9.77
C THR A 847 -22.48 16.30 9.15
N ALA A 848 -21.29 16.88 9.33
CA ALA A 848 -20.02 16.23 9.05
C ALA A 848 -19.44 15.64 10.33
N GLU A 849 -19.19 14.32 10.36
CA GLU A 849 -18.62 13.60 11.51
C GLU A 849 -17.36 12.79 11.13
N ARG A 850 -16.37 12.81 12.03
CA ARG A 850 -15.18 11.97 11.94
C ARG A 850 -14.67 11.60 13.34
N ILE A 851 -14.25 10.34 13.50
CA ILE A 851 -13.61 9.85 14.73
C ILE A 851 -12.37 10.71 15.04
N GLY A 852 -12.26 11.16 16.30
CA GLY A 852 -11.22 12.10 16.76
C GLY A 852 -11.56 13.59 16.58
N TYR A 853 -12.66 13.93 15.91
CA TYR A 853 -13.11 15.31 15.70
C TYR A 853 -14.47 15.59 16.34
N GLU A 854 -14.71 16.85 16.71
CA GLU A 854 -16.05 17.39 16.98
C GLU A 854 -16.82 17.42 15.66
N SER A 855 -18.05 16.89 15.64
CA SER A 855 -18.92 16.99 14.48
C SER A 855 -19.48 18.40 14.33
N GLU A 856 -19.60 18.86 13.09
CA GLU A 856 -20.19 20.17 12.76
C GLU A 856 -21.51 19.95 12.02
N THR A 857 -22.59 20.52 12.54
CA THR A 857 -23.90 20.54 11.88
C THR A 857 -24.18 21.92 11.31
N LYS A 858 -24.52 22.00 10.03
CA LYS A 858 -25.05 23.20 9.38
C LYS A 858 -26.53 23.01 9.14
N GLN A 859 -27.32 23.93 9.68
CA GLN A 859 -28.79 23.83 9.63
C GLN A 859 -29.37 24.68 8.50
N ASN A 860 -30.56 24.31 8.03
CA ASN A 860 -31.33 25.03 7.01
C ASN A 860 -30.57 25.24 5.67
N ILE A 861 -29.79 24.25 5.24
CA ILE A 861 -29.14 24.28 3.92
C ILE A 861 -30.21 24.11 2.84
N LEU A 862 -30.47 25.19 2.08
CA LEU A 862 -31.33 25.18 0.92
C LEU A 862 -30.64 24.49 -0.26
N VAL A 863 -31.27 23.46 -0.81
CA VAL A 863 -30.92 22.83 -2.10
C VAL A 863 -31.93 23.31 -3.14
N GLY A 864 -31.43 23.82 -4.28
CA GLY A 864 -32.26 24.28 -5.39
C GLY A 864 -32.36 23.27 -6.53
N ASN A 865 -33.29 23.49 -7.46
CA ASN A 865 -33.45 22.65 -8.67
C ASN A 865 -32.34 22.86 -9.72
N GLN A 866 -31.55 23.94 -9.65
CA GLN A 866 -30.71 24.38 -10.78
C GLN A 866 -29.20 24.15 -10.60
N SER A 867 -28.70 23.99 -9.38
CA SER A 867 -27.28 23.70 -9.12
C SER A 867 -27.07 23.15 -7.72
N SER A 868 -26.02 22.36 -7.51
CA SER A 868 -25.56 21.91 -6.20
C SER A 868 -25.23 23.09 -5.28
N THR A 869 -25.73 23.05 -4.05
CA THR A 869 -25.37 24.03 -3.02
C THR A 869 -23.99 23.68 -2.45
N TYR A 870 -23.03 24.59 -2.61
CA TYR A 870 -21.69 24.46 -2.04
C TYR A 870 -21.70 24.74 -0.52
N ILE A 871 -21.16 23.81 0.27
CA ILE A 871 -20.95 23.97 1.71
C ILE A 871 -19.54 23.53 2.12
N GLU A 872 -19.03 24.04 3.24
CA GLU A 872 -17.66 23.75 3.67
C GLU A 872 -17.57 23.60 5.20
N PHE A 873 -17.05 22.47 5.69
CA PHE A 873 -16.94 22.16 7.11
C PHE A 873 -15.49 22.33 7.62
N LYS A 874 -15.35 22.76 8.87
CA LYS A 874 -14.07 23.00 9.55
C LYS A 874 -14.09 22.32 10.92
N LEU A 875 -13.85 21.01 10.90
CA LEU A 875 -13.95 20.14 12.09
C LEU A 875 -12.78 20.38 13.05
N LYS A 876 -13.09 20.58 14.33
CA LYS A 876 -12.09 20.70 15.41
C LYS A 876 -11.71 19.32 15.92
N ARG A 877 -10.47 19.12 16.36
CA ARG A 877 -10.08 17.88 17.07
C ARG A 877 -10.69 17.88 18.47
N LYS A 878 -11.19 16.72 18.92
CA LYS A 878 -11.65 16.53 20.30
C LYS A 878 -10.44 16.57 21.23
N ASP A 879 -10.48 17.42 22.26
CA ASP A 879 -9.39 17.50 23.25
C ASP A 879 -9.23 16.17 24.01
N SER A 880 -7.99 15.71 24.15
CA SER A 880 -7.63 14.40 24.72
C SER A 880 -7.74 14.32 26.25
N SER A 881 -8.65 15.10 26.84
CA SER A 881 -8.89 15.28 28.27
C SER A 881 -10.35 15.07 28.68
N ALA A 882 -11.26 14.82 27.73
CA ALA A 882 -12.71 14.87 27.94
C ALA A 882 -13.47 13.54 27.73
N VAL A 883 -12.81 12.37 27.81
CA VAL A 883 -13.49 11.06 27.83
C VAL A 883 -13.65 10.58 29.28
N SER A 884 -14.74 11.00 29.93
CA SER A 884 -15.06 10.58 31.30
C SER A 884 -15.51 9.12 31.37
N GLU A 885 -14.87 8.33 32.22
CA GLU A 885 -15.04 6.88 32.32
C GLU A 885 -16.45 6.46 32.75
N ASN A 886 -17.12 5.61 31.95
CA ASN A 886 -18.32 4.90 32.42
C ASN A 886 -17.87 3.65 33.23
N LYS A 887 -17.40 3.89 34.45
CA LYS A 887 -16.59 2.96 35.25
C LYS A 887 -17.41 1.79 35.82
N GLY A 888 -17.35 0.64 35.15
CA GLY A 888 -17.91 -0.62 35.63
C GLY A 888 -17.28 -1.14 36.95
N PRO A 889 -17.80 -2.25 37.52
CA PRO A 889 -17.54 -2.66 38.92
C PRO A 889 -16.08 -3.01 39.28
N LEU A 890 -15.16 -3.16 38.31
CA LEU A 890 -13.73 -3.44 38.57
C LEU A 890 -13.00 -2.30 39.30
N SER A 891 -13.45 -1.05 39.14
CA SER A 891 -12.79 0.15 39.70
C SER A 891 -12.55 0.06 41.21
N LYS A 892 -13.53 -0.44 41.98
CA LYS A 892 -13.46 -0.55 43.45
C LYS A 892 -12.40 -1.54 43.98
N PHE A 893 -11.78 -2.35 43.12
CA PHE A 893 -10.69 -3.25 43.52
C PHE A 893 -9.29 -2.62 43.37
N VAL A 894 -9.14 -1.64 42.48
CA VAL A 894 -7.84 -1.02 42.14
C VAL A 894 -7.46 0.09 43.14
N ASP A 895 -8.41 0.93 43.54
CA ASP A 895 -8.13 2.07 44.44
C ASP A 895 -7.58 1.62 45.82
N LYS A 896 -7.95 0.41 46.27
CA LYS A 896 -7.45 -0.19 47.52
C LYS A 896 -6.03 -0.76 47.40
N THR A 897 -5.58 -1.14 46.21
CA THR A 897 -4.22 -1.67 46.00
C THR A 897 -3.20 -0.56 45.72
N THR A 898 -3.56 0.44 44.90
CA THR A 898 -2.66 1.55 44.56
C THR A 898 -2.21 2.37 45.77
N SER A 899 -3.11 2.61 46.74
CA SER A 899 -2.81 3.29 48.01
C SER A 899 -1.73 2.57 48.84
N GLY A 900 -1.81 1.23 48.92
CA GLY A 900 -0.80 0.41 49.60
C GLY A 900 0.55 0.43 48.89
N ILE A 901 0.54 0.29 47.55
CA ILE A 901 1.76 0.25 46.73
C ILE A 901 2.54 1.57 46.80
N GLN A 902 1.89 2.73 46.71
CA GLN A 902 2.56 4.02 46.83
C GLN A 902 3.19 4.25 48.22
N THR A 903 2.58 3.71 49.27
CA THR A 903 3.12 3.77 50.64
C THR A 903 4.38 2.90 50.80
N ALA A 904 4.32 1.65 50.30
CA ALA A 904 5.48 0.75 50.29
C ALA A 904 6.64 1.28 49.44
N TYR A 905 6.36 1.87 48.27
CA TYR A 905 7.37 2.38 47.36
C TYR A 905 8.20 3.53 47.96
N ARG A 906 7.59 4.39 48.80
CA ARG A 906 8.31 5.43 49.54
C ARG A 906 9.24 4.82 50.60
N GLN A 907 8.75 3.89 51.41
CA GLN A 907 9.55 3.24 52.46
C GLN A 907 10.76 2.46 51.90
N VAL A 908 10.61 1.80 50.75
CA VAL A 908 11.72 1.11 50.08
C VAL A 908 12.75 2.10 49.52
N LYS A 909 12.31 3.22 48.93
CA LYS A 909 13.20 4.23 48.34
C LYS A 909 14.15 4.84 49.37
N ASP A 910 13.65 5.18 50.55
CA ASP A 910 14.44 5.80 51.62
C ASP A 910 15.41 4.82 52.29
N PHE A 911 15.07 3.52 52.31
CA PHE A 911 15.98 2.46 52.77
C PHE A 911 17.15 2.21 51.78
N VAL A 912 16.88 2.26 50.48
CA VAL A 912 17.90 2.04 49.43
C VAL A 912 18.89 3.20 49.35
N LEU A 913 18.42 4.46 49.39
CA LEU A 913 19.33 5.63 49.30
C LEU A 913 20.41 5.62 50.40
N ASN A 914 20.04 5.29 51.63
CA ASN A 914 20.98 5.28 52.76
C ASN A 914 22.04 4.17 52.68
N ARG A 915 21.72 2.99 52.10
CA ARG A 915 22.72 1.93 51.89
C ARG A 915 23.67 2.24 50.73
N THR A 916 23.17 2.78 49.63
CA THR A 916 24.00 3.10 48.46
C THR A 916 25.04 4.18 48.78
N LEU A 917 24.66 5.21 49.55
CA LEU A 917 25.59 6.27 49.96
C LEU A 917 26.76 5.73 50.81
N PHE A 918 26.47 4.80 51.73
CA PHE A 918 27.49 4.18 52.60
C PHE A 918 28.46 3.28 51.80
N LEU A 919 27.97 2.57 50.78
CA LEU A 919 28.78 1.74 49.89
C LEU A 919 29.69 2.60 48.99
N ILE A 920 29.18 3.71 48.44
CA ILE A 920 29.98 4.65 47.62
C ILE A 920 31.15 5.22 48.43
N ILE A 921 30.92 5.68 49.67
CA ILE A 921 31.97 6.25 50.53
C ILE A 921 33.06 5.21 50.83
N SER A 922 32.68 3.96 51.12
CA SER A 922 33.66 2.89 51.37
C SER A 922 34.48 2.50 50.14
N GLY A 923 33.84 2.43 48.96
CA GLY A 923 34.51 2.09 47.70
C GLY A 923 35.51 3.17 47.24
N VAL A 924 35.16 4.45 47.39
CA VAL A 924 36.06 5.58 47.05
C VAL A 924 37.32 5.56 47.93
N CYS A 925 37.18 5.32 49.23
CA CYS A 925 38.33 5.19 50.14
C CYS A 925 39.26 4.02 49.76
N ALA A 926 38.69 2.88 49.35
CA ALA A 926 39.47 1.73 48.90
C ALA A 926 40.25 2.01 47.59
N LEU A 927 39.63 2.70 46.62
CA LEU A 927 40.27 3.09 45.36
C LEU A 927 41.42 4.09 45.55
N ILE A 928 41.25 5.06 46.45
CA ILE A 928 42.31 6.04 46.80
C ILE A 928 43.51 5.34 47.44
N LEU A 929 43.29 4.39 48.37
CA LEU A 929 44.36 3.60 48.98
C LEU A 929 45.09 2.72 47.96
N ALA A 930 44.35 2.07 47.04
CA ALA A 930 44.95 1.27 45.98
C ALA A 930 45.81 2.12 45.01
N SER A 931 45.35 3.32 44.66
CA SER A 931 46.09 4.24 43.79
C SER A 931 47.38 4.77 44.44
N LEU A 932 47.35 5.09 45.73
CA LEU A 932 48.55 5.48 46.49
C LEU A 932 49.56 4.32 46.55
N PHE A 933 49.11 3.08 46.77
CA PHE A 933 49.99 1.91 46.80
C PHE A 933 50.62 1.64 45.42
N ALA A 934 49.86 1.80 44.34
CA ALA A 934 50.36 1.66 42.98
C ALA A 934 51.44 2.71 42.63
N MET A 935 51.25 3.98 43.04
CA MET A 935 52.26 5.03 42.84
C MET A 935 53.59 4.71 43.55
N VAL A 936 53.56 4.19 44.78
CA VAL A 936 54.78 3.78 45.51
C VAL A 936 55.52 2.64 44.78
N VAL A 937 54.79 1.64 44.26
CA VAL A 937 55.39 0.53 43.50
C VAL A 937 56.01 0.99 42.18
N VAL A 938 55.40 1.94 41.48
CA VAL A 938 55.96 2.54 40.24
C VAL A 938 57.21 3.38 40.55
N TYR A 939 57.18 4.19 41.61
CA TYR A 939 58.31 5.03 42.03
C TYR A 939 59.54 4.18 42.41
N LEU A 940 59.33 3.06 43.10
CA LEU A 940 60.41 2.11 43.45
C LEU A 940 60.98 1.37 42.23
N LYS A 941 60.16 1.07 41.21
CA LYS A 941 60.62 0.38 39.99
C LYS A 941 61.39 1.26 39.00
N CYS A 942 61.31 2.59 39.09
CA CYS A 942 62.10 3.49 38.23
C CYS A 942 63.55 3.68 38.71
N CYS A 943 63.91 3.20 39.92
CA CYS A 943 65.18 3.51 40.57
C CYS A 943 66.18 2.33 40.66
N GLN A 944 66.13 1.37 39.72
CA GLN A 944 67.19 0.36 39.52
C GLN A 944 67.13 -0.20 38.09
N GLY A 945 68.27 -0.26 37.36
CA GLY A 945 68.31 -0.95 36.06
C GLY A 945 69.25 -0.42 34.96
N SER A 946 70.42 0.12 35.28
CA SER A 946 71.41 0.44 34.23
C SER A 946 72.14 -0.81 33.69
N THR A 947 72.41 -0.80 32.39
CA THR A 947 73.52 -1.49 31.69
C THR A 947 73.58 -3.04 31.52
N VAL A 948 73.54 -3.43 30.23
CA VAL A 948 74.47 -4.38 29.53
C VAL A 948 74.05 -5.85 29.25
N ARG A 949 74.51 -6.31 28.06
CA ARG A 949 74.33 -7.60 27.36
C ARG A 949 75.00 -8.78 28.13
N SER A 950 74.79 -10.08 27.86
CA SER A 950 74.73 -10.75 26.54
C SER A 950 74.40 -12.26 26.57
N ARG A 951 74.14 -12.83 25.36
CA ARG A 951 74.43 -14.21 24.88
C ARG A 951 73.80 -15.46 25.56
N THR A 952 72.96 -16.14 24.77
CA THR A 952 72.90 -17.61 24.49
C THR A 952 73.05 -18.63 25.63
N GLY A 953 72.02 -19.46 25.82
CA GLY A 953 72.05 -20.72 26.60
C GLY A 953 71.10 -21.78 26.01
N PHE A 954 71.34 -23.06 26.32
CA PHE A 954 70.65 -24.22 25.72
C PHE A 954 69.85 -25.02 26.77
N GLN A 955 68.73 -25.62 26.35
CA GLN A 955 68.01 -26.81 26.87
C GLN A 955 68.03 -27.27 28.37
N ARG A 956 66.89 -27.88 28.73
CA ARG A 956 66.68 -29.10 29.56
C ARG A 956 66.40 -29.00 31.10
N TYR A 957 65.13 -29.30 31.41
CA TYR A 957 64.63 -30.38 32.30
C TYR A 957 64.86 -30.38 33.84
N GLU A 958 63.71 -30.35 34.54
CA GLU A 958 63.29 -31.22 35.66
C GLU A 958 63.59 -30.94 37.17
N ARG A 959 62.48 -30.92 37.92
CA ARG A 959 62.21 -31.58 39.23
C ARG A 959 62.68 -30.95 40.57
N LEU A 960 62.44 -31.76 41.63
CA LEU A 960 62.08 -31.41 43.03
C LEU A 960 60.65 -30.84 43.16
N VAL A 961 59.83 -31.11 44.19
CA VAL A 961 59.71 -32.17 45.24
C VAL A 961 58.26 -31.99 45.84
N GLN A 962 57.41 -32.96 46.22
CA GLN A 962 57.45 -34.09 47.19
C GLN A 962 57.78 -33.67 48.64
N ASP A 963 57.19 -34.20 49.72
CA ASP A 963 56.34 -35.39 49.95
C ASP A 963 55.27 -35.12 51.04
N GLU A 964 54.23 -35.97 51.14
CA GLU A 964 53.91 -36.72 52.39
C GLU A 964 52.90 -37.86 52.12
N ASN A 965 52.96 -38.94 52.92
CA ASN A 965 52.08 -40.13 52.88
C ASN A 965 51.16 -40.11 54.14
N ASP A 966 50.03 -40.82 54.25
CA ASP A 966 49.96 -42.28 54.41
C ASP A 966 48.51 -42.85 54.50
N LEU A 967 48.38 -44.18 54.63
CA LEU A 967 47.14 -44.98 54.75
C LEU A 967 46.61 -45.11 56.19
N PRO A 968 45.30 -45.41 56.44
CA PRO A 968 44.84 -46.82 56.47
C PRO A 968 43.34 -47.09 56.11
N VAL A 969 42.99 -48.38 56.14
CA VAL A 969 41.72 -49.00 55.70
C VAL A 969 40.69 -49.20 56.84
N MET A 970 39.39 -49.09 56.55
CA MET A 970 38.28 -49.77 57.28
C MET A 970 37.11 -50.11 56.34
N THR A 971 36.12 -50.92 56.78
CA THR A 971 35.23 -51.69 55.86
C THR A 971 33.73 -51.72 56.21
N ARG A 972 32.89 -52.03 55.18
CA ARG A 972 31.44 -52.38 55.23
C ARG A 972 30.49 -51.20 55.61
N GLN A 973 29.17 -51.20 55.34
CA GLN A 973 28.22 -52.18 54.76
C GLN A 973 27.53 -51.57 53.51
N LYS A 974 27.20 -52.28 52.42
CA LYS A 974 26.16 -53.32 52.20
C LYS A 974 24.69 -52.86 52.37
N ASN A 975 24.05 -52.42 51.27
CA ASN A 975 22.74 -52.90 50.71
C ASN A 975 22.16 -51.91 49.67
N GLY A 976 21.46 -52.31 48.59
CA GLY A 976 21.32 -53.66 48.03
C GLY A 976 20.02 -53.99 47.27
N ARG A 977 19.87 -53.55 46.00
CA ARG A 977 19.01 -54.10 44.90
C ARG A 977 19.40 -53.35 43.60
N LYS A 978 19.80 -53.97 42.48
CA LYS A 978 19.13 -54.94 41.54
C LYS A 978 17.92 -54.33 40.81
N ASN A 979 17.66 -54.49 39.51
CA ASN A 979 18.28 -55.09 38.28
C ASN A 979 17.42 -54.58 37.08
N HIS A 980 17.76 -54.51 35.78
CA HIS A 980 18.92 -54.65 34.85
C HIS A 980 18.75 -53.54 33.76
N VAL A 981 19.60 -53.21 32.76
CA VAL A 981 20.59 -53.84 31.85
C VAL A 981 20.03 -54.62 30.65
N MET A 982 19.96 -53.91 29.50
CA MET A 982 20.20 -54.26 28.07
C MET A 982 19.98 -55.67 27.46
N ALA A 983 19.75 -55.64 26.14
CA ALA A 983 20.06 -56.65 25.11
C ALA A 983 19.13 -57.89 25.03
N SER A 984 18.88 -58.48 23.85
CA SER A 984 19.26 -58.16 22.44
C SER A 984 18.30 -58.86 21.45
N ASP A 985 18.55 -58.73 20.14
CA ASP A 985 18.11 -59.63 19.05
C ASP A 985 16.59 -59.60 18.70
N SER A 986 16.13 -59.97 17.49
CA SER A 986 16.72 -60.00 16.13
C SER A 986 15.57 -60.11 15.10
N ASP A 987 15.88 -59.89 13.82
CA ASP A 987 15.28 -60.43 12.57
C ASP A 987 13.83 -60.97 12.56
N ASP A 988 12.99 -60.48 11.61
CA ASP A 988 12.51 -61.32 10.48
C ASP A 988 11.59 -60.56 9.47
N GLU A 989 11.22 -61.24 8.39
CA GLU A 989 10.77 -60.72 7.09
C GLU A 989 9.24 -60.52 6.89
N ASP A 990 8.93 -59.66 5.90
CA ASP A 990 7.91 -59.82 4.83
C ASP A 990 6.36 -59.74 5.01
N ASP A 991 5.77 -59.52 3.82
CA ASP A 991 4.41 -59.75 3.31
C ASP A 991 3.20 -58.84 3.66
N GLN A 992 3.01 -57.85 2.76
CA GLN A 992 1.89 -57.75 1.81
C GLN A 992 0.40 -57.68 2.21
N THR A 993 -0.29 -56.78 1.47
CA THR A 993 -1.69 -56.81 0.99
C THR A 993 -2.88 -56.43 1.88
N LEU A 994 -3.58 -55.36 1.43
CA LEU A 994 -5.03 -55.26 1.18
C LEU A 994 -6.02 -55.93 2.16
N PHE A 995 -6.82 -55.12 2.87
CA PHE A 995 -8.15 -54.71 2.37
C PHE A 995 -8.80 -53.61 3.24
N SER A 996 -10.03 -53.22 2.90
CA SER A 996 -10.73 -52.02 3.36
C SER A 996 -11.67 -52.20 4.56
N SER A 997 -11.89 -51.09 5.27
CA SER A 997 -13.21 -50.54 5.69
C SER A 997 -13.57 -50.43 7.19
N ASN A 998 -14.36 -49.38 7.48
CA ASN A 998 -15.36 -49.23 8.55
C ASN A 998 -14.94 -48.94 10.02
N MET A 999 -15.14 -47.67 10.41
CA MET A 999 -15.95 -47.23 11.57
C MET A 999 -15.68 -47.84 12.97
N LYS A 1000 -15.03 -47.07 13.88
CA LYS A 1000 -15.73 -46.20 14.89
C LYS A 1000 -14.83 -45.62 15.99
N LYS A 1001 -15.19 -44.38 16.40
CA LYS A 1001 -15.16 -43.80 17.76
C LYS A 1001 -13.82 -43.67 18.57
N SER A 1002 -13.44 -42.39 18.72
CA SER A 1002 -13.22 -41.67 20.00
C SER A 1002 -11.93 -41.81 20.82
N MET A 1003 -11.60 -40.70 21.50
CA MET A 1003 -10.63 -40.48 22.59
C MET A 1003 -9.15 -40.21 22.21
N ILE A 1004 -8.81 -38.91 22.06
CA ILE A 1004 -7.97 -38.12 23.00
C ILE A 1004 -7.16 -38.98 24.00
N PRO A 1005 -5.82 -38.86 24.07
CA PRO A 1005 -5.12 -37.59 24.39
C PRO A 1005 -4.87 -36.63 23.23
#